data_AF-A0AAV6L8E4-F1
#
_entry.id   AF-A0AAV6L8E4-F1
#
_cell.length_a   1.000
_cell.length_b   1.000
_cell.length_c   1.000
_cell.angle_alpha   90.00
_cell.angle_beta   90.00
_cell.angle_gamma   90.00
#
_symmetry.space_group_name_H-M   'P 1'
#
loop_
_entity.id
_entity.type
_entity.pdbx_description
1 polymer ?
#
loop_
_entity_poly.entity_id
_entity_poly.type
_entity_poly.pdbx_seq_one_letter_code
_entity_poly.pdbx_strand_id
1 'polypeptide(L)'
;MGASEGKINRVMDFVVNQIGWEPSFVARRPVLISLSLEKRIVPRFAIYQVLSSKGIIKTKDICWTTLQTSEKQFLEKFVIRDGEEAPELLKLYKEKLRKGCTPNCKRSIGEKPEKERRMQWLPRRIGGCCQRVEDHKAHGVLNAVSWGIMMPLGFMAARYLKAFGPRANPLWFYTHVSLQLSGYFLGMSGGATGLVLGSMSSGNHHPCHMDFCSIYATCEGPQAQTYLELIPPSHRLLSSSLELGQHMGRLHHFEACKVMDDRVSSSSSPKNFIIKMIKFNFRNTLHRVSCAAKSSPAHSIHFLQIHPFSSSLKSLKNPANQDPLTVTYLIKSCGFSPEEAISASKRVNFESPERPDSVLAFFKNNEFTKTQISNLIKKFPQLLISDPDKILLPKFEFLKSKGFSAEDVARIVSTSPIAVRSLENLIIPSFDFCSNLLRSEEEAIAAIKRCAMLLSLDKLTHVTPNIEILREASVPNARVISSFLKQPRPFMMLSNEFRQIVEDLEKMGFDPSKGSFLRAIHVLRAVSKSLWEKKVEVYKKWGWTKDEILVAFKLFPEVMEASEDKINRVMDFAVNQLRWESSLVARRPVLFSLSLEKRIVPRFAIYQVLSSKGIIKTKYISLNTLVTSEKHFLEKFVVPYKEEAPELLKLYKEKLERAM
;
A
#
# COMPACT_ATOMS: atom_id res chain seq x y z
N MET A 1 -17.31 21.71 8.78
CA MET A 1 -17.06 23.16 8.56
C MET A 1 -18.36 23.89 8.85
N GLY A 2 -18.36 25.00 9.58
CA GLY A 2 -19.58 25.67 10.07
C GLY A 2 -19.94 26.98 9.37
N ALA A 3 -19.86 27.04 8.03
CA ALA A 3 -20.31 28.20 7.27
C ALA A 3 -21.76 27.98 6.83
N SER A 4 -22.65 28.94 7.07
CA SER A 4 -24.03 28.89 6.59
C SER A 4 -24.07 28.99 5.06
N GLU A 5 -25.03 28.33 4.43
CA GLU A 5 -25.22 28.30 2.97
C GLU A 5 -25.29 29.71 2.37
N GLY A 6 -26.01 30.62 3.00
CA GLY A 6 -26.07 32.04 2.61
C GLY A 6 -24.76 32.83 2.74
N LYS A 7 -23.75 32.31 3.46
CA LYS A 7 -22.37 32.84 3.40
C LYS A 7 -21.62 32.26 2.20
N ILE A 8 -21.77 30.95 1.95
CA ILE A 8 -21.14 30.27 0.80
C ILE A 8 -21.58 30.94 -0.50
N ASN A 9 -22.89 31.09 -0.70
CA ASN A 9 -23.45 31.66 -1.92
C ASN A 9 -22.99 33.12 -2.16
N ARG A 10 -22.87 33.95 -1.12
CA ARG A 10 -22.34 35.31 -1.22
C ARG A 10 -20.85 35.37 -1.57
N VAL A 11 -20.02 34.48 -1.02
CA VAL A 11 -18.61 34.39 -1.39
C VAL A 11 -18.46 33.89 -2.82
N MET A 12 -19.22 32.86 -3.20
CA MET A 12 -19.21 32.29 -4.56
C MET A 12 -19.66 33.31 -5.62
N ASP A 13 -20.75 34.05 -5.37
CA ASP A 13 -21.21 35.12 -6.28
C ASP A 13 -20.11 36.16 -6.51
N PHE A 14 -19.47 36.65 -5.44
CA PHE A 14 -18.40 37.64 -5.58
C PHE A 14 -17.20 37.07 -6.37
N VAL A 15 -16.67 35.91 -6.00
CA VAL A 15 -15.44 35.39 -6.65
C VAL A 15 -15.67 34.82 -8.05
N VAL A 16 -16.83 34.23 -8.33
CA VAL A 16 -17.12 33.68 -9.66
C VAL A 16 -17.69 34.77 -10.57
N ASN A 17 -18.75 35.48 -10.15
CA ASN A 17 -19.49 36.37 -11.04
C ASN A 17 -18.89 37.78 -11.12
N GLN A 18 -18.25 38.28 -10.05
CA GLN A 18 -17.67 39.63 -10.02
C GLN A 18 -16.15 39.66 -10.25
N ILE A 19 -15.40 38.65 -9.78
CA ILE A 19 -13.95 38.52 -10.03
C ILE A 19 -13.65 37.68 -11.29
N GLY A 20 -14.54 36.77 -11.71
CA GLY A 20 -14.31 35.89 -12.86
C GLY A 20 -13.41 34.69 -12.57
N TRP A 21 -13.31 34.21 -11.32
CA TRP A 21 -12.59 32.98 -11.01
C TRP A 21 -13.39 31.74 -11.41
N GLU A 22 -12.71 30.77 -12.03
CA GLU A 22 -13.33 29.52 -12.44
C GLU A 22 -13.91 28.75 -11.22
N PRO A 23 -15.16 28.23 -11.29
CA PRO A 23 -15.75 27.50 -10.17
C PRO A 23 -14.90 26.33 -9.66
N SER A 24 -14.19 25.60 -10.54
CA SER A 24 -13.31 24.49 -10.14
C SER A 24 -12.08 24.98 -9.35
N PHE A 25 -11.54 26.16 -9.69
CA PHE A 25 -10.44 26.80 -8.97
C PHE A 25 -10.85 27.20 -7.54
N VAL A 26 -12.09 27.64 -7.37
CA VAL A 26 -12.66 28.00 -6.06
C VAL A 26 -12.97 26.73 -5.24
N ALA A 27 -13.58 25.71 -5.86
CA ALA A 27 -13.93 24.44 -5.20
C ALA A 27 -12.70 23.72 -4.62
N ARG A 28 -11.54 23.78 -5.29
CA ARG A 28 -10.25 23.25 -4.79
C ARG A 28 -9.69 24.00 -3.58
N ARG A 29 -10.33 25.09 -3.13
CA ARG A 29 -9.84 26.01 -2.07
C ARG A 29 -10.94 26.34 -1.04
N PRO A 30 -11.43 25.37 -0.26
CA PRO A 30 -12.51 25.57 0.72
C PRO A 30 -12.21 26.65 1.79
N VAL A 31 -10.94 26.99 2.02
CA VAL A 31 -10.55 28.09 2.93
C VAL A 31 -11.07 29.45 2.46
N LEU A 32 -11.30 29.69 1.16
CA LEU A 32 -11.87 30.95 0.65
C LEU A 32 -13.25 31.23 1.26
N ILE A 33 -14.07 30.18 1.42
CA ILE A 33 -15.41 30.23 2.01
C ILE A 33 -15.36 30.55 3.51
N SER A 34 -14.25 30.26 4.19
CA SER A 34 -14.08 30.57 5.61
C SER A 34 -13.76 32.05 5.87
N LEU A 35 -13.15 32.76 4.92
CA LEU A 35 -12.82 34.18 5.04
C LEU A 35 -14.11 35.05 5.16
N SER A 36 -13.98 36.28 5.67
CA SER A 36 -15.06 37.27 5.60
C SER A 36 -15.04 37.96 4.24
N LEU A 37 -16.19 38.01 3.58
CA LEU A 37 -16.35 38.71 2.31
C LEU A 37 -16.10 40.21 2.51
N GLU A 38 -16.76 40.78 3.50
CA GLU A 38 -16.84 42.21 3.80
C GLU A 38 -15.55 42.74 4.43
N LYS A 39 -14.96 42.00 5.38
CA LYS A 39 -13.77 42.45 6.13
C LYS A 39 -12.44 42.06 5.48
N ARG A 40 -12.43 41.24 4.42
CA ARG A 40 -11.18 40.67 3.89
C ARG A 40 -11.15 40.48 2.38
N ILE A 41 -12.19 39.92 1.76
CA ILE A 41 -12.16 39.66 0.30
C ILE A 41 -12.38 40.98 -0.46
N VAL A 42 -13.49 41.68 -0.22
CA VAL A 42 -13.87 42.90 -0.94
C VAL A 42 -12.84 44.04 -0.77
N PRO A 43 -12.35 44.39 0.43
CA PRO A 43 -11.39 45.50 0.59
C PRO A 43 -10.05 45.22 -0.09
N ARG A 44 -9.56 43.98 -0.01
CA ARG A 44 -8.28 43.59 -0.63
C ARG A 44 -8.37 43.53 -2.15
N PHE A 45 -9.50 43.05 -2.68
CA PHE A 45 -9.77 43.05 -4.12
C PHE A 45 -9.83 44.47 -4.70
N ALA A 46 -10.47 45.41 -4.00
CA ALA A 46 -10.55 46.81 -4.44
C ALA A 46 -9.16 47.48 -4.55
N ILE A 47 -8.27 47.26 -3.58
CA ILE A 47 -6.88 47.75 -3.66
C ILE A 47 -6.15 47.12 -4.85
N TYR A 48 -6.35 45.83 -5.08
CA TYR A 48 -5.74 45.14 -6.20
C TYR A 48 -6.21 45.68 -7.56
N GLN A 49 -7.51 45.97 -7.72
CA GLN A 49 -8.05 46.58 -8.94
C GLN A 49 -7.38 47.92 -9.26
N VAL A 50 -7.16 48.78 -8.25
CA VAL A 50 -6.46 50.07 -8.44
C VAL A 50 -4.99 49.87 -8.78
N LEU A 51 -4.29 48.96 -8.11
CA LEU A 51 -2.90 48.65 -8.44
C LEU A 51 -2.76 48.06 -9.86
N SER A 52 -3.76 47.29 -10.31
CA SER A 52 -3.75 46.73 -11.66
C SER A 52 -4.13 47.75 -12.74
N SER A 53 -5.07 48.67 -12.47
CA SER A 53 -5.36 49.78 -13.41
C SER A 53 -4.20 50.77 -13.52
N LYS A 54 -3.40 50.96 -12.46
CA LYS A 54 -2.13 51.71 -12.48
C LYS A 54 -0.96 50.91 -13.09
N GLY A 55 -1.19 49.70 -13.64
CA GLY A 55 -0.15 48.87 -14.27
C GLY A 55 0.89 48.25 -13.32
N ILE A 56 0.74 48.43 -12.00
CA ILE A 56 1.71 47.99 -10.98
C ILE A 56 1.67 46.45 -10.81
N ILE A 57 0.51 45.83 -11.05
CA ILE A 57 0.32 44.37 -10.94
C ILE A 57 -0.57 43.88 -12.09
N LYS A 58 -0.28 42.71 -12.68
CA LYS A 58 -1.10 42.14 -13.75
C LYS A 58 -2.42 41.59 -13.19
N THR A 59 -3.53 41.85 -13.87
CA THR A 59 -4.90 41.55 -13.39
C THR A 59 -5.14 40.08 -13.02
N LYS A 60 -4.35 39.15 -13.59
CA LYS A 60 -4.44 37.70 -13.35
C LYS A 60 -3.70 37.23 -12.09
N ASP A 61 -2.87 38.07 -11.46
CA ASP A 61 -1.98 37.68 -10.36
C ASP A 61 -2.59 37.87 -8.96
N ILE A 62 -3.94 37.88 -8.81
CA ILE A 62 -4.57 37.79 -7.47
C ILE A 62 -4.36 36.38 -6.95
N CYS A 63 -3.17 36.14 -6.42
CA CYS A 63 -2.90 34.90 -5.73
C CYS A 63 -3.81 34.83 -4.51
N TRP A 64 -4.64 33.78 -4.43
CA TRP A 64 -5.55 33.50 -3.31
C TRP A 64 -4.84 33.53 -1.93
N THR A 65 -3.52 33.30 -1.90
CA THR A 65 -2.67 33.45 -0.71
C THR A 65 -2.64 34.89 -0.17
N THR A 66 -2.75 35.90 -1.03
CA THR A 66 -2.88 37.33 -0.66
C THR A 66 -4.18 37.64 0.09
N LEU A 67 -5.23 36.84 -0.10
CA LEU A 67 -6.45 36.94 0.71
C LEU A 67 -6.26 36.29 2.09
N GLN A 68 -5.24 35.43 2.26
CA GLN A 68 -4.96 34.70 3.50
C GLN A 68 -3.92 35.37 4.41
N THR A 69 -2.99 36.17 3.87
CA THR A 69 -2.00 36.93 4.65
C THR A 69 -2.63 37.74 5.79
N SER A 70 -1.85 38.03 6.84
CA SER A 70 -2.31 38.91 7.92
C SER A 70 -2.67 40.30 7.38
N GLU A 71 -3.49 41.06 8.11
CA GLU A 71 -3.83 42.42 7.71
C GLU A 71 -2.59 43.31 7.64
N LYS A 72 -1.71 43.22 8.65
CA LYS A 72 -0.39 43.85 8.67
C LYS A 72 0.41 43.55 7.40
N GLN A 73 0.61 42.26 7.06
CA GLN A 73 1.34 41.85 5.85
C GLN A 73 0.68 42.27 4.53
N PHE A 74 -0.64 42.43 4.50
CA PHE A 74 -1.34 42.93 3.32
C PHE A 74 -1.09 44.43 3.14
N LEU A 75 -1.22 45.21 4.22
CA LEU A 75 -0.97 46.65 4.19
C LEU A 75 0.50 46.96 3.89
N GLU A 76 1.44 46.29 4.56
CA GLU A 76 2.90 46.40 4.35
C GLU A 76 3.37 46.04 2.93
N LYS A 77 2.54 45.39 2.11
CA LYS A 77 2.89 44.94 0.76
C LYS A 77 2.17 45.70 -0.36
N PHE A 78 0.96 46.21 -0.10
CA PHE A 78 0.08 46.76 -1.13
C PHE A 78 -0.44 48.17 -0.82
N VAL A 79 -0.16 48.71 0.36
CA VAL A 79 -0.64 50.05 0.80
C VAL A 79 0.52 50.89 1.33
N ILE A 80 1.46 50.28 2.04
CA ILE A 80 2.79 50.81 2.32
C ILE A 80 3.71 50.18 1.27
N ARG A 81 4.51 50.99 0.57
CA ARG A 81 5.45 50.51 -0.44
C ARG A 81 6.75 51.31 -0.34
N ASP A 82 7.86 50.58 -0.33
CA ASP A 82 9.22 51.14 -0.31
C ASP A 82 9.48 52.16 0.84
N GLY A 83 8.69 52.09 1.91
CA GLY A 83 8.76 52.95 3.10
C GLY A 83 7.69 54.04 3.17
N GLU A 84 7.04 54.39 2.06
CA GLU A 84 6.00 55.41 2.02
C GLU A 84 4.59 54.80 2.12
N GLU A 85 3.71 55.43 2.91
CA GLU A 85 2.29 55.11 2.90
C GLU A 85 1.62 55.72 1.66
N ALA A 86 0.78 54.96 0.97
CA ALA A 86 -0.12 55.49 -0.05
C ALA A 86 -1.46 55.90 0.58
N PRO A 87 -1.67 57.17 0.99
CA PRO A 87 -2.87 57.59 1.74
C PRO A 87 -4.18 57.35 0.96
N GLU A 88 -4.14 57.43 -0.38
CA GLU A 88 -5.27 57.09 -1.25
C GLU A 88 -5.73 55.63 -1.08
N LEU A 89 -4.77 54.69 -1.09
CA LEU A 89 -5.05 53.26 -0.96
C LEU A 89 -5.49 52.93 0.47
N LEU A 90 -4.88 53.55 1.48
CA LEU A 90 -5.30 53.38 2.87
C LEU A 90 -6.72 53.92 3.11
N LYS A 91 -7.07 55.06 2.51
CA LYS A 91 -8.42 55.65 2.53
C LYS A 91 -9.43 54.72 1.85
N LEU A 92 -9.12 54.21 0.65
CA LEU A 92 -9.97 53.27 -0.08
C LEU A 92 -10.18 51.95 0.70
N TYR A 93 -9.13 51.39 1.30
CA TYR A 93 -9.22 50.17 2.11
C TYR A 93 -10.15 50.38 3.32
N LYS A 94 -9.96 51.49 4.05
CA LYS A 94 -10.82 51.89 5.18
C LYS A 94 -12.27 52.18 4.74
N GLU A 95 -12.49 52.74 3.56
CA GLU A 95 -13.83 52.95 3.01
C GLU A 95 -14.53 51.62 2.70
N LYS A 96 -13.86 50.67 2.04
CA LYS A 96 -14.42 49.36 1.71
C LYS A 96 -14.64 48.48 2.94
N LEU A 97 -13.86 48.65 4.01
CA LEU A 97 -14.12 48.04 5.32
C LEU A 97 -15.40 48.58 6.00
N ARG A 98 -15.73 49.86 5.78
CA ARG A 98 -16.95 50.50 6.33
C ARG A 98 -18.19 50.21 5.49
N LYS A 99 -18.07 50.25 4.17
CA LYS A 99 -19.16 49.97 3.21
C LYS A 99 -19.29 48.47 2.94
N GLY A 100 -19.84 47.74 3.90
CA GLY A 100 -20.32 46.37 3.68
C GLY A 100 -21.46 46.35 2.65
N CYS A 101 -21.13 46.09 1.39
CA CYS A 101 -22.00 45.95 0.21
C CYS A 101 -23.33 46.73 0.18
N THR A 102 -23.37 47.80 -0.62
CA THR A 102 -24.54 48.07 -1.47
C THR A 102 -24.12 47.94 -2.95
N PRO A 103 -24.88 47.20 -3.78
CA PRO A 103 -24.53 47.00 -5.19
C PRO A 103 -25.10 48.16 -6.03
N ASN A 104 -24.24 49.06 -6.51
CA ASN A 104 -24.64 49.93 -7.62
C ASN A 104 -23.47 50.33 -8.52
N CYS A 105 -23.29 49.59 -9.61
CA CYS A 105 -22.74 50.12 -10.86
C CYS A 105 -23.26 49.27 -12.03
N LYS A 106 -24.36 49.70 -12.66
CA LYS A 106 -24.80 49.17 -13.96
C LYS A 106 -24.29 50.06 -15.09
N ARG A 107 -23.41 49.50 -15.92
CA ARG A 107 -23.06 49.80 -17.33
C ARG A 107 -21.72 49.07 -17.54
N SER A 108 -21.51 48.28 -18.59
CA SER A 108 -22.22 48.12 -19.88
C SER A 108 -21.81 46.80 -20.54
N ILE A 109 -22.60 46.36 -21.54
CA ILE A 109 -22.35 45.34 -22.60
C ILE A 109 -23.39 44.20 -22.59
N GLY A 110 -24.02 43.99 -23.77
CA GLY A 110 -24.48 42.68 -24.25
C GLY A 110 -25.93 42.29 -23.93
N GLU A 111 -26.68 41.93 -24.97
CA GLU A 111 -28.08 41.50 -24.88
C GLU A 111 -28.25 39.97 -24.68
N LYS A 112 -29.50 39.60 -24.35
CA LYS A 112 -30.11 38.26 -24.21
C LYS A 112 -30.11 37.47 -25.55
N PRO A 113 -30.46 36.16 -25.64
CA PRO A 113 -31.52 35.42 -24.89
C PRO A 113 -31.07 34.06 -24.28
N GLU A 114 -31.60 33.55 -23.16
CA GLU A 114 -32.99 33.24 -22.79
C GLU A 114 -33.67 32.09 -23.56
N LYS A 115 -33.70 30.90 -22.93
CA LYS A 115 -34.75 29.89 -23.12
C LYS A 115 -35.03 29.20 -21.78
N GLU A 116 -36.18 29.49 -21.19
CA GLU A 116 -36.73 28.70 -20.08
C GLU A 116 -37.14 27.30 -20.55
N ARG A 117 -37.10 26.34 -19.61
CA ARG A 117 -38.10 25.25 -19.56
C ARG A 117 -38.23 24.74 -18.13
N ARG A 118 -39.38 25.03 -17.50
CA ARG A 118 -39.84 24.27 -16.32
C ARG A 118 -40.26 22.88 -16.78
N MET A 119 -39.94 21.84 -16.01
CA MET A 119 -40.79 20.65 -15.93
C MET A 119 -40.98 20.21 -14.48
N GLN A 120 -42.23 19.97 -14.16
CA GLN A 120 -42.79 19.61 -12.87
C GLN A 120 -42.79 18.08 -12.73
N TRP A 121 -42.52 17.55 -11.53
CA TRP A 121 -42.67 16.12 -11.25
C TRP A 121 -43.65 15.88 -10.09
N LEU A 122 -44.69 15.09 -10.38
CA LEU A 122 -45.59 14.49 -9.41
C LEU A 122 -45.13 13.06 -9.07
N PRO A 123 -45.34 12.56 -7.84
CA PRO A 123 -44.91 11.22 -7.46
C PRO A 123 -45.93 10.14 -7.87
N ARG A 124 -45.46 9.00 -8.41
CA ARG A 124 -46.26 7.76 -8.49
C ARG A 124 -45.49 6.51 -8.07
N ARG A 125 -46.02 5.89 -7.00
CA ARG A 125 -46.07 4.46 -6.60
C ARG A 125 -44.80 3.61 -6.77
N ILE A 126 -44.23 3.26 -5.62
CA ILE A 126 -43.28 2.17 -5.42
C ILE A 126 -44.04 0.82 -5.42
N GLY A 127 -43.49 -0.20 -6.08
CA GLY A 127 -44.04 -1.57 -6.06
C GLY A 127 -43.13 -2.61 -6.73
N GLY A 128 -42.63 -2.33 -7.93
CA GLY A 128 -41.80 -3.29 -8.71
C GLY A 128 -40.29 -3.23 -8.50
N CYS A 129 -39.77 -2.29 -7.70
CA CYS A 129 -38.33 -2.02 -7.62
C CYS A 129 -37.55 -3.07 -6.79
N CYS A 130 -38.16 -3.64 -5.75
CA CYS A 130 -37.46 -4.53 -4.82
C CYS A 130 -37.04 -5.86 -5.48
N GLN A 131 -37.96 -6.48 -6.24
CA GLN A 131 -37.71 -7.75 -6.93
C GLN A 131 -36.60 -7.61 -8.00
N ARG A 132 -36.71 -6.59 -8.86
CA ARG A 132 -35.75 -6.31 -9.95
C ARG A 132 -34.32 -6.07 -9.43
N VAL A 133 -34.17 -5.47 -8.24
CA VAL A 133 -32.87 -5.23 -7.59
C VAL A 133 -32.31 -6.50 -6.93
N GLU A 134 -33.15 -7.42 -6.44
CA GLU A 134 -32.68 -8.75 -6.01
C GLU A 134 -32.21 -9.59 -7.19
N ASP A 135 -32.95 -9.61 -8.30
CA ASP A 135 -32.64 -10.47 -9.45
C ASP A 135 -31.34 -10.06 -10.18
N HIS A 136 -31.09 -8.74 -10.34
CA HIS A 136 -29.80 -8.25 -10.85
C HIS A 136 -28.62 -8.60 -9.93
N LYS A 137 -28.82 -8.58 -8.60
CA LYS A 137 -27.78 -9.00 -7.64
C LYS A 137 -27.54 -10.50 -7.69
N ALA A 138 -28.60 -11.30 -7.82
CA ALA A 138 -28.50 -12.76 -7.97
C ALA A 138 -27.74 -13.16 -9.23
N HIS A 139 -28.05 -12.55 -10.38
CA HIS A 139 -27.29 -12.74 -11.63
C HIS A 139 -25.79 -12.44 -11.47
N GLY A 140 -25.46 -11.27 -10.90
CA GLY A 140 -24.06 -10.87 -10.69
C GLY A 140 -23.30 -11.80 -9.74
N VAL A 141 -23.93 -12.22 -8.64
CA VAL A 141 -23.32 -13.16 -7.68
C VAL A 141 -23.14 -14.55 -8.30
N LEU A 142 -24.11 -15.07 -9.05
CA LEU A 142 -24.00 -16.37 -9.72
C LEU A 142 -22.82 -16.41 -10.70
N ASN A 143 -22.68 -15.39 -11.55
CA ASN A 143 -21.58 -15.30 -12.50
C ASN A 143 -20.22 -15.06 -11.83
N ALA A 144 -20.14 -14.25 -10.78
CA ALA A 144 -18.91 -14.03 -10.03
C ALA A 144 -18.43 -15.30 -9.29
N VAL A 145 -19.33 -16.07 -8.70
CA VAL A 145 -19.00 -17.34 -8.04
C VAL A 145 -18.64 -18.43 -9.06
N SER A 146 -19.39 -18.54 -10.15
CA SER A 146 -19.12 -19.48 -11.24
C SER A 146 -17.76 -19.23 -11.90
N TRP A 147 -17.66 -18.16 -12.70
CA TRP A 147 -16.52 -17.90 -13.59
C TRP A 147 -15.33 -17.29 -12.85
N GLY A 148 -15.59 -16.49 -11.81
CA GLY A 148 -14.53 -15.81 -11.05
C GLY A 148 -13.87 -16.66 -9.96
N ILE A 149 -14.54 -17.71 -9.46
CA ILE A 149 -14.06 -18.49 -8.31
C ILE A 149 -14.04 -20.00 -8.60
N MET A 150 -15.15 -20.60 -9.04
CA MET A 150 -15.24 -22.06 -9.16
C MET A 150 -14.45 -22.63 -10.34
N MET A 151 -14.52 -22.03 -11.53
CA MET A 151 -13.75 -22.48 -12.69
C MET A 151 -12.22 -22.36 -12.46
N PRO A 152 -11.68 -21.23 -11.94
CA PRO A 152 -10.27 -21.13 -11.57
C PRO A 152 -9.85 -22.11 -10.47
N LEU A 153 -10.67 -22.31 -9.42
CA LEU A 153 -10.38 -23.29 -8.38
C LEU A 153 -10.36 -24.73 -8.92
N GLY A 154 -11.23 -25.06 -9.87
CA GLY A 154 -11.21 -26.35 -10.58
C GLY A 154 -9.89 -26.57 -11.33
N PHE A 155 -9.41 -25.57 -12.07
CA PHE A 155 -8.11 -25.63 -12.76
C PHE A 155 -6.93 -25.74 -11.78
N MET A 156 -6.95 -24.95 -10.70
CA MET A 156 -5.95 -25.01 -9.62
C MET A 156 -5.94 -26.39 -8.94
N ALA A 157 -7.11 -26.99 -8.69
CA ALA A 157 -7.21 -28.34 -8.13
C ALA A 157 -6.51 -29.37 -9.02
N ALA A 158 -6.73 -29.34 -10.35
CA ALA A 158 -6.03 -30.24 -11.27
C ALA A 158 -4.50 -30.02 -11.30
N ARG A 159 -4.04 -28.77 -11.18
CA ARG A 159 -2.60 -28.45 -11.21
C ARG A 159 -1.87 -28.82 -9.91
N TYR A 160 -2.48 -28.51 -8.76
CA TYR A 160 -1.82 -28.66 -7.46
C TYR A 160 -2.14 -29.98 -6.76
N LEU A 161 -3.36 -30.53 -6.85
CA LEU A 161 -3.66 -31.83 -6.21
C LEU A 161 -2.99 -33.01 -6.94
N LYS A 162 -2.71 -32.86 -8.24
CA LYS A 162 -1.95 -33.84 -9.03
C LYS A 162 -0.46 -33.90 -8.63
N ALA A 163 0.07 -32.86 -7.98
CA ALA A 163 1.45 -32.82 -7.48
C ALA A 163 1.70 -33.67 -6.22
N PHE A 164 0.64 -34.13 -5.53
CA PHE A 164 0.76 -34.98 -4.33
C PHE A 164 0.98 -36.49 -4.64
N GLY A 165 1.17 -36.84 -5.91
CA GLY A 165 1.57 -38.19 -6.33
C GLY A 165 0.47 -39.26 -6.21
N PRO A 166 0.84 -40.56 -6.30
CA PRO A 166 -0.11 -41.66 -6.49
C PRO A 166 -1.18 -41.84 -5.41
N ARG A 167 -1.00 -41.26 -4.21
CA ARG A 167 -1.96 -41.37 -3.09
C ARG A 167 -3.20 -40.48 -3.26
N ALA A 168 -3.18 -39.48 -4.14
CA ALA A 168 -4.31 -38.56 -4.38
C ALA A 168 -5.21 -39.00 -5.56
N ASN A 169 -5.08 -40.24 -6.03
CA ASN A 169 -5.51 -40.66 -7.37
C ASN A 169 -6.84 -41.44 -7.36
N PRO A 170 -7.91 -40.83 -6.82
CA PRO A 170 -8.77 -40.09 -7.75
C PRO A 170 -9.29 -38.73 -7.23
N LEU A 171 -8.85 -38.29 -6.04
CA LEU A 171 -9.35 -37.08 -5.39
C LEU A 171 -9.12 -35.82 -6.23
N TRP A 172 -7.95 -35.68 -6.88
CA TRP A 172 -7.67 -34.52 -7.74
C TRP A 172 -8.64 -34.43 -8.91
N PHE A 173 -8.97 -35.56 -9.53
CA PHE A 173 -9.87 -35.67 -10.67
C PHE A 173 -11.31 -35.34 -10.28
N TYR A 174 -11.84 -35.99 -9.23
CA TYR A 174 -13.19 -35.70 -8.74
C TYR A 174 -13.34 -34.26 -8.23
N THR A 175 -12.32 -33.69 -7.58
CA THR A 175 -12.36 -32.29 -7.12
C THR A 175 -12.36 -31.31 -8.29
N HIS A 176 -11.50 -31.53 -9.29
CA HIS A 176 -11.47 -30.75 -10.53
C HIS A 176 -12.80 -30.80 -11.27
N VAL A 177 -13.29 -32.01 -11.60
CA VAL A 177 -14.53 -32.21 -12.36
C VAL A 177 -15.75 -31.67 -11.60
N SER A 178 -15.83 -31.85 -10.28
CA SER A 178 -16.95 -31.33 -9.49
C SER A 178 -16.99 -29.79 -9.47
N LEU A 179 -15.82 -29.14 -9.35
CA LEU A 179 -15.73 -27.68 -9.37
C LEU A 179 -16.03 -27.09 -10.75
N GLN A 180 -15.49 -27.70 -11.82
CA GLN A 180 -15.73 -27.25 -13.20
C GLN A 180 -17.20 -27.43 -13.59
N LEU A 181 -17.79 -28.62 -13.41
CA LEU A 181 -19.21 -28.86 -13.76
C LEU A 181 -20.15 -27.96 -12.96
N SER A 182 -19.93 -27.83 -11.64
CA SER A 182 -20.76 -26.96 -10.80
C SER A 182 -20.60 -25.49 -11.16
N GLY A 183 -19.38 -25.05 -11.48
CA GLY A 183 -19.11 -23.71 -12.01
C GLY A 183 -19.88 -23.46 -13.30
N TYR A 184 -19.74 -24.34 -14.29
CA TYR A 184 -20.41 -24.25 -15.59
C TYR A 184 -21.93 -24.18 -15.47
N PHE A 185 -22.57 -25.06 -14.69
CA PHE A 185 -24.03 -25.02 -14.50
C PHE A 185 -24.52 -23.74 -13.80
N LEU A 186 -23.77 -23.22 -12.81
CA LEU A 186 -24.08 -21.93 -12.18
C LEU A 186 -23.89 -20.76 -13.15
N GLY A 187 -22.89 -20.83 -14.04
CA GLY A 187 -22.61 -19.83 -15.07
C GLY A 187 -23.68 -19.81 -16.16
N MET A 188 -24.15 -20.97 -16.61
CA MET A 188 -25.30 -21.12 -17.50
C MET A 188 -26.58 -20.56 -16.88
N SER A 189 -26.82 -20.87 -15.60
CA SER A 189 -27.97 -20.33 -14.84
C SER A 189 -27.91 -18.80 -14.69
N GLY A 190 -26.71 -18.27 -14.41
CA GLY A 190 -26.46 -16.83 -14.38
C GLY A 190 -26.68 -16.19 -15.75
N GLY A 191 -26.14 -16.77 -16.82
CA GLY A 191 -26.34 -16.34 -18.21
C GLY A 191 -27.81 -16.29 -18.62
N ALA A 192 -28.57 -17.36 -18.39
CA ALA A 192 -30.01 -17.40 -18.65
C ALA A 192 -30.79 -16.32 -17.88
N THR A 193 -30.45 -16.12 -16.59
CA THR A 193 -31.03 -15.02 -15.79
C THR A 193 -30.69 -13.65 -16.39
N GLY A 194 -29.48 -13.47 -16.92
CA GLY A 194 -29.04 -12.26 -17.60
C GLY A 194 -29.80 -11.97 -18.90
N LEU A 195 -30.04 -13.00 -19.70
CA LEU A 195 -30.84 -12.91 -20.94
C LEU A 195 -32.29 -12.50 -20.63
N VAL A 196 -32.91 -13.11 -19.61
CA VAL A 196 -34.27 -12.75 -19.16
C VAL A 196 -34.31 -11.30 -18.66
N LEU A 197 -33.36 -10.89 -17.81
CA LEU A 197 -33.23 -9.51 -17.34
C LEU A 197 -33.02 -8.51 -18.49
N GLY A 198 -32.24 -8.88 -19.51
CA GLY A 198 -32.04 -8.09 -20.72
C GLY A 198 -33.32 -7.92 -21.53
N SER A 199 -34.07 -9.00 -21.77
CA SER A 199 -35.35 -8.97 -22.49
C SER A 199 -36.44 -8.14 -21.79
N MET A 200 -36.38 -8.03 -20.46
CA MET A 200 -37.29 -7.23 -19.63
C MET A 200 -36.90 -5.74 -19.55
N SER A 201 -35.76 -5.33 -20.14
CA SER A 201 -35.23 -3.97 -20.07
C SER A 201 -35.53 -3.16 -21.32
N SER A 202 -36.68 -2.46 -21.31
CA SER A 202 -37.06 -1.53 -22.37
C SER A 202 -36.13 -0.29 -22.39
N GLY A 203 -35.07 -0.35 -23.20
CA GLY A 203 -34.24 0.81 -23.54
C GLY A 203 -32.81 0.78 -23.00
N ASN A 204 -31.97 -0.13 -23.52
CA ASN A 204 -30.61 0.15 -24.03
C ASN A 204 -29.90 -1.18 -24.36
N HIS A 205 -29.61 -1.41 -25.64
CA HIS A 205 -28.80 -2.55 -26.05
C HIS A 205 -27.32 -2.27 -25.71
N HIS A 206 -26.70 -3.15 -24.92
CA HIS A 206 -25.25 -3.19 -24.70
C HIS A 206 -24.66 -4.42 -25.42
N PRO A 207 -24.12 -4.29 -26.65
CA PRO A 207 -23.70 -5.43 -27.45
C PRO A 207 -22.60 -6.27 -26.78
N CYS A 208 -21.58 -5.60 -26.23
CA CYS A 208 -20.32 -6.22 -25.82
C CYS A 208 -20.43 -7.33 -24.74
N HIS A 209 -21.53 -7.39 -23.97
CA HIS A 209 -21.71 -8.38 -22.91
C HIS A 209 -22.44 -9.65 -23.39
N MET A 210 -23.17 -9.57 -24.52
CA MET A 210 -23.91 -10.69 -25.10
C MET A 210 -23.00 -11.58 -25.95
N ASP A 211 -22.09 -10.97 -26.72
CA ASP A 211 -21.15 -11.67 -27.60
C ASP A 211 -20.18 -12.53 -26.80
N PHE A 212 -19.64 -12.02 -25.68
CA PHE A 212 -18.74 -12.77 -24.80
C PHE A 212 -19.40 -14.04 -24.23
N CYS A 213 -20.65 -13.95 -23.74
CA CYS A 213 -21.36 -15.13 -23.23
C CYS A 213 -21.66 -16.15 -24.33
N SER A 214 -21.97 -15.69 -25.54
CA SER A 214 -22.29 -16.56 -26.68
C SER A 214 -21.05 -17.29 -27.23
N ILE A 215 -19.90 -16.62 -27.28
CA ILE A 215 -18.61 -17.19 -27.70
C ILE A 215 -18.11 -18.23 -26.70
N TYR A 216 -18.23 -17.99 -25.38
CA TYR A 216 -17.78 -18.97 -24.38
C TYR A 216 -18.71 -20.20 -24.28
N ALA A 217 -20.03 -20.02 -24.39
CA ALA A 217 -20.97 -21.15 -24.37
C ALA A 217 -20.78 -22.10 -25.58
N THR A 218 -20.37 -21.57 -26.74
CA THR A 218 -20.11 -22.37 -27.94
C THR A 218 -18.73 -23.03 -27.95
N CYS A 219 -17.73 -22.42 -27.30
CA CYS A 219 -16.36 -22.97 -27.23
C CYS A 219 -16.15 -24.08 -26.16
N GLU A 220 -16.88 -24.08 -25.04
CA GLU A 220 -16.65 -25.06 -23.95
C GLU A 220 -17.63 -26.25 -23.91
N GLY A 221 -18.75 -26.20 -24.66
CA GLY A 221 -19.67 -27.33 -24.80
C GLY A 221 -18.99 -28.68 -25.15
N PRO A 222 -18.04 -28.73 -26.10
CA PRO A 222 -17.30 -29.94 -26.43
C PRO A 222 -16.42 -30.48 -25.28
N GLN A 223 -15.93 -29.63 -24.38
CA GLN A 223 -15.14 -30.07 -23.23
C GLN A 223 -16.01 -30.80 -22.21
N ALA A 224 -17.20 -30.26 -21.91
CA ALA A 224 -18.16 -30.92 -21.02
C ALA A 224 -18.57 -32.32 -21.54
N GLN A 225 -18.80 -32.45 -22.86
CA GLN A 225 -19.04 -33.74 -23.53
C GLN A 225 -17.84 -34.70 -23.33
N THR A 226 -16.63 -34.22 -23.59
CA THR A 226 -15.38 -35.01 -23.43
C THR A 226 -15.17 -35.49 -21.99
N TYR A 227 -15.50 -34.67 -20.98
CA TYR A 227 -15.41 -35.09 -19.57
C TYR A 227 -16.45 -36.15 -19.19
N LEU A 228 -17.60 -36.20 -19.85
CA LEU A 228 -18.64 -37.21 -19.62
C LEU A 228 -18.26 -38.59 -20.18
N GLU A 229 -17.58 -38.63 -21.33
CA GLU A 229 -17.08 -39.86 -21.96
C GLU A 229 -15.91 -40.52 -21.19
N LEU A 230 -15.19 -39.73 -20.38
CA LEU A 230 -14.08 -40.20 -19.54
C LEU A 230 -14.51 -40.80 -18.18
N ILE A 231 -15.81 -40.86 -17.88
CA ILE A 231 -16.32 -41.44 -16.61
C ILE A 231 -16.53 -42.96 -16.77
N PRO A 232 -15.93 -43.81 -15.90
CA PRO A 232 -16.08 -45.26 -16.01
C PRO A 232 -17.55 -45.74 -15.96
N PRO A 233 -17.95 -46.74 -16.79
CA PRO A 233 -19.33 -47.23 -16.89
C PRO A 233 -19.98 -47.70 -15.57
N SER A 234 -19.18 -47.98 -14.54
CA SER A 234 -19.60 -48.41 -13.20
C SER A 234 -20.18 -47.30 -12.32
N HIS A 235 -20.03 -46.02 -12.69
CA HIS A 235 -20.54 -44.87 -11.92
C HIS A 235 -21.83 -44.26 -12.49
N ARG A 236 -22.65 -45.08 -13.16
CA ARG A 236 -23.84 -44.68 -13.94
C ARG A 236 -25.09 -44.28 -13.12
N LEU A 237 -24.92 -43.61 -11.99
CA LEU A 237 -26.01 -42.98 -11.20
C LEU A 237 -26.28 -41.51 -11.60
N LEU A 238 -25.52 -40.97 -12.56
CA LEU A 238 -25.68 -39.61 -13.10
C LEU A 238 -26.64 -39.53 -14.31
N SER A 239 -27.16 -40.65 -14.81
CA SER A 239 -28.02 -40.70 -16.01
C SER A 239 -29.31 -39.89 -15.86
N SER A 240 -29.97 -39.94 -14.70
CA SER A 240 -31.21 -39.20 -14.44
C SER A 240 -31.02 -37.67 -14.47
N SER A 241 -29.81 -37.19 -14.20
CA SER A 241 -29.43 -35.78 -14.33
C SER A 241 -29.16 -35.40 -15.79
N LEU A 242 -28.76 -36.37 -16.60
CA LEU A 242 -28.31 -36.20 -17.99
C LEU A 242 -29.49 -36.05 -18.96
N GLU A 243 -30.56 -36.82 -18.77
CA GLU A 243 -31.79 -36.69 -19.56
C GLU A 243 -32.39 -35.30 -19.43
N LEU A 244 -32.39 -34.71 -18.23
CA LEU A 244 -32.88 -33.34 -18.00
C LEU A 244 -32.06 -32.29 -18.77
N GLY A 245 -30.73 -32.48 -18.86
CA GLY A 245 -29.83 -31.61 -19.61
C GLY A 245 -29.97 -31.76 -21.13
N GLN A 246 -30.07 -33.00 -21.62
CA GLN A 246 -30.25 -33.28 -23.05
C GLN A 246 -31.62 -32.82 -23.56
N HIS A 247 -32.68 -32.88 -22.74
CA HIS A 247 -33.99 -32.34 -23.10
C HIS A 247 -33.99 -30.81 -23.25
N MET A 248 -33.22 -30.10 -22.42
CA MET A 248 -33.07 -28.64 -22.54
C MET A 248 -32.15 -28.25 -23.71
N GLY A 249 -31.17 -29.08 -24.07
CA GLY A 249 -30.25 -28.82 -25.19
C GLY A 249 -30.86 -28.97 -26.59
N ARG A 250 -32.01 -29.62 -26.77
CA ARG A 250 -32.65 -29.84 -28.09
C ARG A 250 -33.66 -28.76 -28.51
N LEU A 251 -33.99 -27.79 -27.64
CA LEU A 251 -34.85 -26.66 -27.98
C LEU A 251 -34.06 -25.57 -28.71
N HIS A 252 -33.92 -25.70 -30.03
CA HIS A 252 -33.45 -24.61 -30.87
C HIS A 252 -34.40 -23.39 -30.83
N HIS A 253 -33.84 -22.21 -31.13
CA HIS A 253 -34.50 -20.90 -31.21
C HIS A 253 -35.96 -20.94 -31.75
N PHE A 254 -36.95 -20.91 -30.85
CA PHE A 254 -38.03 -19.90 -30.77
C PHE A 254 -39.09 -20.23 -29.69
N GLU A 255 -39.28 -21.51 -29.31
CA GLU A 255 -40.43 -21.91 -28.49
C GLU A 255 -40.27 -21.77 -26.96
N ALA A 256 -39.03 -21.61 -26.46
CA ALA A 256 -38.75 -21.56 -25.02
C ALA A 256 -39.45 -20.40 -24.28
N CYS A 257 -39.71 -19.27 -24.96
CA CYS A 257 -40.44 -18.15 -24.37
C CYS A 257 -41.92 -18.47 -24.10
N LYS A 258 -42.54 -19.35 -24.91
CA LYS A 258 -43.97 -19.68 -24.77
C LYS A 258 -44.21 -20.70 -23.64
N VAL A 259 -43.32 -21.68 -23.52
CA VAL A 259 -43.42 -22.74 -22.49
C VAL A 259 -43.09 -22.21 -21.07
N MET A 260 -42.35 -21.11 -20.94
CA MET A 260 -42.09 -20.48 -19.64
C MET A 260 -43.25 -19.61 -19.14
N ASP A 261 -43.96 -18.88 -20.02
CA ASP A 261 -45.15 -18.11 -19.63
C ASP A 261 -46.22 -19.02 -19.01
N ASP A 262 -46.52 -20.16 -19.66
CA ASP A 262 -47.55 -21.08 -19.18
C ASP A 262 -47.20 -21.76 -17.85
N ARG A 263 -45.91 -22.00 -17.54
CA ARG A 263 -45.48 -22.68 -16.29
C ARG A 263 -45.18 -21.76 -15.11
N VAL A 264 -44.95 -20.47 -15.33
CA VAL A 264 -44.80 -19.49 -14.24
C VAL A 264 -46.15 -19.18 -13.57
N SER A 265 -47.27 -19.55 -14.20
CA SER A 265 -48.63 -19.45 -13.65
C SER A 265 -48.89 -20.35 -12.42
N SER A 266 -48.14 -21.45 -12.24
CA SER A 266 -48.34 -22.40 -11.12
C SER A 266 -47.26 -22.26 -10.04
N SER A 267 -47.68 -21.76 -8.87
CA SER A 267 -46.87 -21.39 -7.70
C SER A 267 -45.72 -22.34 -7.30
N SER A 268 -44.47 -21.90 -7.43
CA SER A 268 -43.44 -22.10 -6.39
C SER A 268 -42.29 -21.08 -6.50
N SER A 269 -41.88 -20.48 -5.37
CA SER A 269 -40.84 -19.43 -5.35
C SER A 269 -39.46 -19.98 -5.77
N PRO A 270 -38.70 -19.29 -6.65
CA PRO A 270 -37.33 -19.68 -7.03
C PRO A 270 -36.39 -19.88 -5.84
N LYS A 271 -36.59 -19.14 -4.75
CA LYS A 271 -35.83 -19.28 -3.50
C LYS A 271 -35.95 -20.70 -2.92
N ASN A 272 -37.12 -21.35 -3.04
CA ASN A 272 -37.34 -22.71 -2.53
C ASN A 272 -36.66 -23.80 -3.38
N PHE A 273 -36.55 -23.60 -4.70
CA PHE A 273 -35.82 -24.52 -5.58
C PHE A 273 -34.31 -24.48 -5.30
N ILE A 274 -33.75 -23.27 -5.21
CA ILE A 274 -32.33 -23.04 -4.89
C ILE A 274 -31.98 -23.60 -3.49
N ILE A 275 -32.83 -23.36 -2.47
CA ILE A 275 -32.61 -23.91 -1.12
C ILE A 275 -32.67 -25.44 -1.10
N LYS A 276 -33.58 -26.08 -1.85
CA LYS A 276 -33.60 -27.56 -1.98
C LYS A 276 -32.32 -28.09 -2.61
N MET A 277 -31.84 -27.47 -3.69
CA MET A 277 -30.64 -27.91 -4.41
C MET A 277 -29.36 -27.74 -3.59
N ILE A 278 -29.21 -26.62 -2.87
CA ILE A 278 -28.09 -26.39 -1.95
C ILE A 278 -28.10 -27.43 -0.81
N LYS A 279 -29.28 -27.68 -0.19
CA LYS A 279 -29.41 -28.68 0.88
C LYS A 279 -29.08 -30.11 0.41
N PHE A 280 -29.42 -30.47 -0.83
CA PHE A 280 -29.12 -31.79 -1.39
C PHE A 280 -27.60 -32.00 -1.58
N ASN A 281 -26.91 -31.03 -2.21
CA ASN A 281 -25.47 -31.10 -2.42
C ASN A 281 -24.68 -31.09 -1.10
N PHE A 282 -25.01 -30.18 -0.17
CA PHE A 282 -24.29 -30.07 1.11
C PHE A 282 -24.38 -31.35 1.95
N ARG A 283 -25.53 -32.05 1.91
CA ARG A 283 -25.77 -33.30 2.64
C ARG A 283 -24.96 -34.48 2.07
N ASN A 284 -24.78 -34.55 0.74
CA ASN A 284 -23.95 -35.57 0.10
C ASN A 284 -22.44 -35.33 0.29
N THR A 285 -21.98 -34.08 0.28
CA THR A 285 -20.57 -33.75 0.52
C THR A 285 -20.17 -34.03 1.97
N LEU A 286 -20.97 -33.62 2.96
CA LEU A 286 -20.67 -33.86 4.39
C LEU A 286 -20.60 -35.35 4.75
N HIS A 287 -21.48 -36.19 4.19
CA HIS A 287 -21.49 -37.62 4.49
C HIS A 287 -20.22 -38.34 4.01
N ARG A 288 -19.54 -37.85 2.98
CA ARG A 288 -18.27 -38.43 2.50
C ARG A 288 -17.04 -37.83 3.18
N VAL A 289 -17.07 -36.55 3.55
CA VAL A 289 -15.98 -35.91 4.33
C VAL A 289 -15.89 -36.50 5.75
N SER A 290 -17.04 -36.79 6.39
CA SER A 290 -17.08 -37.38 7.74
C SER A 290 -16.43 -38.77 7.84
N CYS A 291 -16.41 -39.55 6.74
CA CYS A 291 -15.73 -40.84 6.69
C CYS A 291 -14.20 -40.74 6.50
N ALA A 292 -13.70 -39.60 6.01
CA ALA A 292 -12.26 -39.37 5.83
C ALA A 292 -11.60 -38.66 7.04
N ALA A 293 -12.39 -38.03 7.91
CA ALA A 293 -11.92 -37.18 9.00
C ALA A 293 -11.65 -37.93 10.33
N LYS A 294 -11.03 -39.11 10.29
CA LYS A 294 -10.57 -39.86 11.49
C LYS A 294 -9.04 -39.98 11.56
N SER A 295 -8.36 -38.84 11.70
CA SER A 295 -6.99 -38.75 12.23
C SER A 295 -6.73 -37.33 12.76
N SER A 296 -6.37 -37.22 14.06
CA SER A 296 -6.20 -35.93 14.77
C SER A 296 -4.87 -35.22 14.43
N PRO A 297 -4.72 -33.90 14.65
CA PRO A 297 -3.70 -33.07 13.98
C PRO A 297 -2.50 -32.65 14.85
N ALA A 298 -1.43 -32.16 14.19
CA ALA A 298 -0.32 -31.46 14.85
C ALA A 298 0.41 -30.44 13.94
N HIS A 299 0.46 -29.18 14.39
CA HIS A 299 1.51 -28.16 14.21
C HIS A 299 1.85 -27.49 12.84
N SER A 300 1.56 -26.18 12.82
CA SER A 300 2.47 -25.04 12.51
C SER A 300 2.99 -24.73 11.09
N ILE A 301 2.55 -23.56 10.61
CA ILE A 301 3.27 -22.49 9.88
C ILE A 301 4.61 -22.87 9.19
N HIS A 302 4.62 -22.85 7.85
CA HIS A 302 5.86 -22.89 7.06
C HIS A 302 6.27 -21.52 6.51
N PHE A 303 7.51 -21.13 6.77
CA PHE A 303 8.23 -20.06 6.10
C PHE A 303 8.44 -20.37 4.61
N LEU A 304 8.51 -19.33 3.77
CA LEU A 304 8.99 -19.41 2.38
C LEU A 304 10.47 -19.87 2.35
N GLN A 305 10.69 -21.16 2.14
CA GLN A 305 12.01 -21.68 1.80
C GLN A 305 12.33 -21.42 0.33
N ILE A 306 13.34 -20.58 0.09
CA ILE A 306 13.89 -20.37 -1.25
C ILE A 306 14.74 -21.60 -1.59
N HIS A 307 14.21 -22.50 -2.41
CA HIS A 307 15.02 -23.57 -3.01
C HIS A 307 15.99 -22.96 -4.04
N PRO A 308 17.31 -23.16 -3.91
CA PRO A 308 18.22 -22.94 -5.03
C PRO A 308 18.05 -24.09 -6.05
N PHE A 309 17.90 -23.73 -7.33
CA PHE A 309 17.96 -24.67 -8.43
C PHE A 309 19.35 -25.31 -8.45
N SER A 310 19.43 -26.64 -8.27
CA SER A 310 20.67 -27.40 -8.35
C SER A 310 20.69 -28.21 -9.65
N SER A 311 21.52 -27.80 -10.61
CA SER A 311 21.78 -28.58 -11.81
C SER A 311 22.89 -29.61 -11.52
N SER A 312 22.52 -30.89 -11.52
CA SER A 312 23.40 -32.06 -11.45
C SER A 312 24.20 -32.27 -10.15
N LEU A 313 23.55 -32.90 -9.16
CA LEU A 313 24.23 -33.77 -8.18
C LEU A 313 23.76 -35.22 -8.37
N LYS A 314 24.69 -36.10 -8.74
CA LYS A 314 24.43 -37.55 -8.84
C LYS A 314 24.49 -38.18 -7.44
N SER A 315 23.56 -39.11 -7.18
CA SER A 315 23.56 -40.07 -6.05
C SER A 315 23.50 -39.50 -4.62
N LEU A 316 22.29 -39.36 -4.08
CA LEU A 316 22.05 -39.48 -2.64
C LEU A 316 21.89 -40.97 -2.27
N LYS A 317 22.76 -41.49 -1.38
CA LYS A 317 22.55 -42.76 -0.68
C LYS A 317 21.70 -42.54 0.60
N ASN A 318 21.14 -43.62 1.13
CA ASN A 318 20.06 -43.64 2.14
C ASN A 318 20.29 -42.81 3.43
N PRO A 319 19.20 -42.36 4.10
CA PRO A 319 19.23 -41.55 5.32
C PRO A 319 19.48 -42.40 6.59
N ALA A 320 20.56 -43.19 6.60
CA ALA A 320 20.91 -44.09 7.70
C ALA A 320 22.42 -44.09 7.98
N ASN A 321 22.98 -42.91 8.21
CA ASN A 321 24.17 -42.63 9.02
C ASN A 321 24.34 -41.11 9.10
N GLN A 322 24.15 -40.52 10.29
CA GLN A 322 24.62 -39.16 10.54
C GLN A 322 26.11 -39.28 10.82
N ASP A 323 26.96 -38.76 9.92
CA ASP A 323 28.41 -38.86 10.09
C ASP A 323 28.84 -38.11 11.37
N PRO A 324 29.41 -38.80 12.37
CA PRO A 324 29.86 -38.17 13.60
C PRO A 324 30.93 -37.10 13.36
N LEU A 325 31.74 -37.24 12.31
CA LEU A 325 32.80 -36.30 11.94
C LEU A 325 32.21 -34.94 11.56
N THR A 326 31.30 -34.91 10.57
CA THR A 326 30.66 -33.67 10.10
C THR A 326 29.91 -32.97 11.24
N VAL A 327 29.15 -33.70 12.06
CA VAL A 327 28.42 -33.12 13.21
C VAL A 327 29.39 -32.56 14.25
N THR A 328 30.45 -33.30 14.61
CA THR A 328 31.46 -32.86 15.57
C THR A 328 32.22 -31.62 15.08
N TYR A 329 32.56 -31.56 13.80
CA TYR A 329 33.23 -30.41 13.17
C TYR A 329 32.34 -29.16 13.20
N LEU A 330 31.06 -29.28 12.84
CA LEU A 330 30.11 -28.16 12.86
C LEU A 330 29.95 -27.57 14.27
N ILE A 331 29.92 -28.40 15.31
CA ILE A 331 29.88 -27.96 16.71
C ILE A 331 31.20 -27.27 17.09
N LYS A 332 32.33 -27.97 16.98
CA LYS A 332 33.64 -27.50 17.51
C LYS A 332 34.22 -26.33 16.71
N SER A 333 34.22 -26.41 15.38
CA SER A 333 34.89 -25.45 14.50
C SER A 333 33.97 -24.32 14.07
N CYS A 334 32.68 -24.61 13.81
CA CYS A 334 31.73 -23.64 13.28
C CYS A 334 30.78 -23.03 14.32
N GLY A 335 30.75 -23.54 15.56
CA GLY A 335 29.96 -22.98 16.67
C GLY A 335 28.45 -23.27 16.61
N PHE A 336 28.07 -24.41 16.03
CA PHE A 336 26.68 -24.88 16.01
C PHE A 336 26.27 -25.50 17.37
N SER A 337 25.00 -25.40 17.74
CA SER A 337 24.43 -26.30 18.77
C SER A 337 24.40 -27.74 18.24
N PRO A 338 24.29 -28.77 19.10
CA PRO A 338 24.14 -30.16 18.66
C PRO A 338 22.96 -30.35 17.69
N GLU A 339 21.82 -29.72 17.95
CA GLU A 339 20.61 -29.80 17.14
C GLU A 339 20.78 -29.07 15.80
N GLU A 340 21.39 -27.88 15.82
CA GLU A 340 21.74 -27.14 14.60
C GLU A 340 22.70 -27.96 13.72
N ALA A 341 23.71 -28.61 14.31
CA ALA A 341 24.71 -29.40 13.61
C ALA A 341 24.10 -30.66 12.97
N ILE A 342 23.23 -31.38 13.69
CA ILE A 342 22.46 -32.53 13.17
C ILE A 342 21.49 -32.11 12.05
N SER A 343 20.94 -30.89 12.12
CA SER A 343 20.09 -30.34 11.06
C SER A 343 20.91 -29.92 9.83
N ALA A 344 22.12 -29.40 10.03
CA ALA A 344 23.02 -28.97 8.97
C ALA A 344 23.72 -30.15 8.26
N SER A 345 24.09 -31.22 8.96
CA SER A 345 24.71 -32.42 8.36
C SER A 345 23.81 -33.15 7.35
N LYS A 346 22.49 -32.91 7.39
CA LYS A 346 21.54 -33.36 6.35
C LYS A 346 21.68 -32.59 5.03
N ARG A 347 22.37 -31.44 5.03
CA ARG A 347 22.55 -30.54 3.88
C ARG A 347 24.01 -30.47 3.41
N VAL A 348 24.97 -30.86 4.24
CA VAL A 348 26.40 -30.90 3.93
C VAL A 348 27.03 -32.12 4.60
N ASN A 349 27.88 -32.85 3.89
CA ASN A 349 28.72 -33.91 4.46
C ASN A 349 30.10 -33.88 3.80
N PHE A 350 31.15 -34.21 4.55
CA PHE A 350 32.53 -34.28 4.06
C PHE A 350 33.32 -35.31 4.86
N GLU A 351 34.26 -35.99 4.21
CA GLU A 351 35.06 -37.07 4.80
C GLU A 351 36.35 -36.56 5.47
N SER A 352 36.79 -35.34 5.14
CA SER A 352 38.00 -34.69 5.68
C SER A 352 37.72 -33.20 6.00
N PRO A 353 38.33 -32.63 7.06
CA PRO A 353 38.21 -31.21 7.39
C PRO A 353 38.96 -30.27 6.43
N GLU A 354 39.85 -30.76 5.56
CA GLU A 354 40.69 -29.93 4.67
C GLU A 354 39.89 -28.90 3.86
N ARG A 355 38.77 -29.32 3.28
CA ARG A 355 37.92 -28.48 2.44
C ARG A 355 37.11 -27.46 3.26
N PRO A 356 36.42 -27.85 4.34
CA PRO A 356 35.88 -26.90 5.32
C PRO A 356 36.92 -25.88 5.83
N ASP A 357 38.11 -26.32 6.23
CA ASP A 357 39.16 -25.46 6.79
C ASP A 357 39.69 -24.46 5.75
N SER A 358 39.85 -24.89 4.49
CA SER A 358 40.17 -24.01 3.36
C SER A 358 39.12 -22.91 3.17
N VAL A 359 37.83 -23.23 3.30
CA VAL A 359 36.73 -22.25 3.21
C VAL A 359 36.73 -21.28 4.40
N LEU A 360 36.96 -21.76 5.63
CA LEU A 360 37.07 -20.90 6.81
C LEU A 360 38.30 -19.97 6.72
N ALA A 361 39.43 -20.48 6.22
CA ALA A 361 40.64 -19.71 5.97
C ALA A 361 40.41 -18.64 4.89
N PHE A 362 39.73 -18.95 3.79
CA PHE A 362 39.38 -17.99 2.73
C PHE A 362 38.61 -16.78 3.29
N PHE A 363 37.59 -17.00 4.12
CA PHE A 363 36.83 -15.91 4.73
C PHE A 363 37.67 -15.11 5.74
N LYS A 364 38.50 -15.80 6.56
CA LYS A 364 39.41 -15.14 7.52
C LYS A 364 40.44 -14.25 6.81
N ASN A 365 40.99 -14.71 5.68
CA ASN A 365 41.95 -13.97 4.85
C ASN A 365 41.30 -12.78 4.11
N ASN A 366 39.97 -12.77 3.96
CA ASN A 366 39.19 -11.63 3.47
C ASN A 366 38.54 -10.82 4.62
N GLU A 367 39.18 -10.79 5.80
CA GLU A 367 38.84 -9.93 6.95
C GLU A 367 37.49 -10.23 7.64
N PHE A 368 36.87 -11.39 7.41
CA PHE A 368 35.64 -11.76 8.11
C PHE A 368 35.92 -12.09 9.58
N THR A 369 35.13 -11.50 10.49
CA THR A 369 35.15 -11.88 11.91
C THR A 369 34.64 -13.31 12.12
N LYS A 370 35.13 -14.00 13.17
CA LYS A 370 34.67 -15.34 13.56
C LYS A 370 33.13 -15.44 13.66
N THR A 371 32.48 -14.38 14.15
CA THR A 371 31.03 -14.28 14.28
C THR A 371 30.31 -14.18 12.93
N GLN A 372 30.85 -13.41 11.97
CA GLN A 372 30.32 -13.35 10.60
C GLN A 372 30.45 -14.72 9.91
N ILE A 373 31.60 -15.38 10.04
CA ILE A 373 31.85 -16.71 9.45
C ILE A 373 30.86 -17.74 10.03
N SER A 374 30.76 -17.86 11.35
CA SER A 374 29.81 -18.78 12.00
C SER A 374 28.36 -18.53 11.54
N ASN A 375 27.91 -17.27 11.55
CA ASN A 375 26.56 -16.90 11.07
C ASN A 375 26.33 -17.20 9.58
N LEU A 376 27.36 -17.07 8.75
CA LEU A 376 27.28 -17.37 7.31
C LEU A 376 27.16 -18.88 7.08
N ILE A 377 28.00 -19.69 7.73
CA ILE A 377 27.98 -21.14 7.63
C ILE A 377 26.69 -21.74 8.22
N LYS A 378 26.16 -21.19 9.33
CA LYS A 378 24.84 -21.59 9.86
C LYS A 378 23.71 -21.42 8.85
N LYS A 379 23.70 -20.31 8.10
CA LYS A 379 22.73 -20.06 7.02
C LYS A 379 22.97 -21.01 5.82
N PHE A 380 24.23 -21.15 5.39
CA PHE A 380 24.61 -21.85 4.17
C PHE A 380 25.72 -22.91 4.41
N PRO A 381 25.41 -24.05 5.08
CA PRO A 381 26.42 -25.08 5.38
C PRO A 381 27.10 -25.66 4.14
N GLN A 382 26.42 -25.66 2.99
CA GLN A 382 26.95 -26.11 1.70
C GLN A 382 28.18 -25.32 1.21
N LEU A 383 28.48 -24.16 1.81
CA LEU A 383 29.73 -23.46 1.54
C LEU A 383 30.96 -24.29 1.95
N LEU A 384 30.87 -25.13 3.01
CA LEU A 384 32.01 -25.91 3.52
C LEU A 384 32.53 -26.98 2.55
N ILE A 385 31.74 -27.39 1.54
CA ILE A 385 32.16 -28.32 0.48
C ILE A 385 32.56 -27.59 -0.81
N SER A 386 32.38 -26.27 -0.87
CA SER A 386 32.63 -25.46 -2.05
C SER A 386 34.08 -25.00 -2.11
N ASP A 387 34.79 -25.29 -3.19
CA ASP A 387 34.97 -24.26 -4.21
C ASP A 387 35.50 -22.86 -3.82
N PRO A 388 36.44 -22.59 -2.88
CA PRO A 388 36.69 -21.22 -2.44
C PRO A 388 37.27 -20.37 -3.59
N ASP A 389 38.29 -20.88 -4.26
CA ASP A 389 38.99 -20.17 -5.32
C ASP A 389 38.20 -20.16 -6.64
N LYS A 390 37.37 -21.17 -6.91
CA LYS A 390 36.55 -21.22 -8.14
C LYS A 390 35.14 -20.65 -7.99
N ILE A 391 34.57 -20.59 -6.77
CA ILE A 391 33.16 -20.21 -6.52
C ILE A 391 33.03 -18.92 -5.70
N LEU A 392 33.95 -18.63 -4.78
CA LEU A 392 33.86 -17.43 -3.93
C LEU A 392 34.77 -16.31 -4.43
N LEU A 393 36.03 -16.61 -4.75
CA LEU A 393 37.01 -15.61 -5.21
C LEU A 393 36.50 -14.77 -6.41
N PRO A 394 35.93 -15.32 -7.49
CA PRO A 394 35.46 -14.51 -8.62
C PRO A 394 34.34 -13.53 -8.25
N LYS A 395 33.52 -13.86 -7.24
CA LYS A 395 32.45 -12.99 -6.74
C LYS A 395 33.01 -11.84 -5.90
N PHE A 396 34.06 -12.11 -5.13
CA PHE A 396 34.75 -11.11 -4.34
C PHE A 396 35.54 -10.15 -5.23
N GLU A 397 36.21 -10.68 -6.25
CA GLU A 397 36.92 -9.91 -7.28
C GLU A 397 35.94 -9.04 -8.08
N PHE A 398 34.80 -9.57 -8.51
CA PHE A 398 33.75 -8.77 -9.17
C PHE A 398 33.32 -7.58 -8.31
N LEU A 399 32.98 -7.80 -7.02
CA LEU A 399 32.58 -6.71 -6.13
C LEU A 399 33.72 -5.70 -5.89
N LYS A 400 34.96 -6.16 -5.71
CA LYS A 400 36.12 -5.27 -5.58
C LYS A 400 36.35 -4.46 -6.87
N SER A 401 36.17 -5.06 -8.04
CA SER A 401 36.29 -4.38 -9.36
C SER A 401 35.23 -3.30 -9.58
N LYS A 402 34.04 -3.47 -8.99
CA LYS A 402 32.97 -2.46 -8.94
C LYS A 402 33.14 -1.45 -7.78
N GLY A 403 34.28 -1.40 -7.10
CA GLY A 403 34.58 -0.39 -6.09
C GLY A 403 33.94 -0.60 -4.71
N PHE A 404 33.45 -1.81 -4.39
CA PHE A 404 33.07 -2.14 -3.00
C PHE A 404 34.33 -2.37 -2.15
N SER A 405 34.37 -1.80 -0.94
CA SER A 405 35.47 -2.05 0.02
C SER A 405 35.45 -3.49 0.56
N ALA A 406 36.54 -3.94 1.18
CA ALA A 406 36.58 -5.25 1.85
C ALA A 406 35.47 -5.39 2.91
N GLU A 407 35.25 -4.34 3.72
CA GLU A 407 34.15 -4.26 4.70
C GLU A 407 32.77 -4.38 4.02
N ASP A 408 32.54 -3.69 2.89
CA ASP A 408 31.29 -3.80 2.14
C ASP A 408 31.06 -5.22 1.62
N VAL A 409 32.08 -5.85 1.03
CA VAL A 409 32.00 -7.25 0.58
C VAL A 409 31.66 -8.17 1.75
N ALA A 410 32.37 -8.05 2.88
CA ALA A 410 32.11 -8.86 4.07
C ALA A 410 30.67 -8.70 4.58
N ARG A 411 30.16 -7.46 4.59
CA ARG A 411 28.81 -7.10 5.01
C ARG A 411 27.73 -7.60 4.04
N ILE A 412 27.95 -7.50 2.73
CA ILE A 412 27.03 -7.99 1.68
C ILE A 412 26.94 -9.51 1.73
N VAL A 413 28.07 -10.23 1.75
CA VAL A 413 28.12 -11.71 1.85
C VAL A 413 27.46 -12.20 3.13
N SER A 414 27.69 -11.55 4.28
CA SER A 414 27.09 -11.93 5.57
C SER A 414 25.56 -11.76 5.63
N THR A 415 24.99 -10.87 4.82
CA THR A 415 23.58 -10.46 4.88
C THR A 415 22.72 -10.95 3.71
N SER A 416 23.33 -11.46 2.64
CA SER A 416 22.67 -11.84 1.38
C SER A 416 23.18 -13.20 0.89
N PRO A 417 22.35 -14.05 0.23
CA PRO A 417 22.78 -15.36 -0.23
C PRO A 417 23.79 -15.36 -1.41
N ILE A 418 24.45 -14.23 -1.73
CA ILE A 418 25.34 -14.11 -2.90
C ILE A 418 26.44 -15.18 -2.94
N ALA A 419 26.95 -15.62 -1.79
CA ALA A 419 27.95 -16.68 -1.70
C ALA A 419 27.49 -17.98 -2.40
N VAL A 420 26.19 -18.28 -2.36
CA VAL A 420 25.57 -19.47 -2.97
C VAL A 420 24.77 -19.18 -4.25
N ARG A 421 24.93 -18.00 -4.85
CA ARG A 421 24.35 -17.64 -6.16
C ARG A 421 25.39 -17.76 -7.29
N SER A 422 24.90 -17.85 -8.53
CA SER A 422 25.76 -17.76 -9.72
C SER A 422 26.24 -16.32 -9.92
N LEU A 423 27.52 -16.14 -10.27
CA LEU A 423 28.09 -14.85 -10.62
C LEU A 423 27.49 -14.34 -11.95
N GLU A 424 27.69 -15.11 -13.01
CA GLU A 424 27.30 -14.82 -14.38
C GLU A 424 25.78 -14.72 -14.57
N ASN A 425 25.02 -15.69 -14.05
CA ASN A 425 23.58 -15.78 -14.31
C ASN A 425 22.73 -14.91 -13.38
N LEU A 426 23.31 -14.28 -12.35
CA LEU A 426 22.53 -13.51 -11.38
C LEU A 426 23.24 -12.26 -10.84
N ILE A 427 24.43 -12.38 -10.26
CA ILE A 427 25.06 -11.25 -9.53
C ILE A 427 25.43 -10.13 -10.52
N ILE A 428 26.05 -10.46 -11.65
CA ILE A 428 26.40 -9.49 -12.71
C ILE A 428 25.12 -8.85 -13.31
N PRO A 429 24.14 -9.61 -13.86
CA PRO A 429 22.89 -9.04 -14.37
C PRO A 429 22.11 -8.19 -13.36
N SER A 430 22.13 -8.55 -12.08
CA SER A 430 21.44 -7.78 -11.04
C SER A 430 22.15 -6.46 -10.72
N PHE A 431 23.49 -6.44 -10.76
CA PHE A 431 24.26 -5.21 -10.66
C PHE A 431 23.99 -4.30 -11.86
N ASP A 432 24.12 -4.84 -13.07
CA ASP A 432 23.93 -4.09 -14.31
C ASP A 432 22.51 -3.53 -14.43
N PHE A 433 21.49 -4.29 -13.99
CA PHE A 433 20.12 -3.79 -13.88
C PHE A 433 20.02 -2.57 -12.94
N CYS A 434 20.65 -2.63 -11.76
CA CYS A 434 20.62 -1.51 -10.81
C CYS A 434 21.33 -0.27 -11.39
N SER A 435 22.49 -0.45 -12.01
CA SER A 435 23.26 0.62 -12.66
C SER A 435 22.51 1.24 -13.84
N ASN A 436 21.84 0.43 -14.66
CA ASN A 436 21.03 0.92 -15.78
C ASN A 436 19.77 1.67 -15.30
N LEU A 437 19.09 1.17 -14.27
CA LEU A 437 17.91 1.81 -13.69
C LEU A 437 18.23 3.17 -13.07
N LEU A 438 19.33 3.26 -12.34
CA LEU A 438 19.79 4.49 -11.66
C LEU A 438 20.58 5.42 -12.59
N ARG A 439 21.13 4.89 -13.70
CA ARG A 439 22.05 5.56 -14.64
C ARG A 439 23.37 6.01 -14.01
N SER A 440 23.82 5.31 -12.96
CA SER A 440 25.09 5.50 -12.26
C SER A 440 25.48 4.21 -11.52
N GLU A 441 26.74 3.79 -11.65
CA GLU A 441 27.27 2.66 -10.86
C GLU A 441 27.44 3.06 -9.39
N GLU A 442 27.81 4.30 -9.10
CA GLU A 442 27.97 4.86 -7.75
C GLU A 442 26.65 4.82 -6.98
N GLU A 443 25.54 5.19 -7.63
CA GLU A 443 24.21 5.07 -7.05
C GLU A 443 23.78 3.59 -6.88
N ALA A 444 24.14 2.70 -7.82
CA ALA A 444 23.87 1.26 -7.69
C ALA A 444 24.62 0.64 -6.51
N ILE A 445 25.91 0.95 -6.35
CA ILE A 445 26.74 0.60 -5.18
C ILE A 445 26.06 1.13 -3.91
N ALA A 446 25.63 2.39 -3.90
CA ALA A 446 24.95 2.98 -2.76
C ALA A 446 23.58 2.33 -2.44
N ALA A 447 22.84 1.85 -3.44
CA ALA A 447 21.60 1.10 -3.27
C ALA A 447 21.85 -0.33 -2.75
N ILE A 448 22.84 -1.04 -3.31
CA ILE A 448 23.26 -2.39 -2.90
C ILE A 448 23.83 -2.37 -1.47
N LYS A 449 24.61 -1.34 -1.10
CA LYS A 449 25.08 -1.14 0.27
C LYS A 449 23.92 -0.99 1.26
N ARG A 450 22.77 -0.45 0.84
CA ARG A 450 21.53 -0.39 1.66
C ARG A 450 20.71 -1.69 1.59
N CYS A 451 20.76 -2.41 0.47
CA CYS A 451 20.02 -3.66 0.29
C CYS A 451 20.81 -4.70 -0.53
N ALA A 452 21.67 -5.47 0.17
CA ALA A 452 22.47 -6.54 -0.42
C ALA A 452 21.63 -7.65 -1.11
N MET A 453 20.32 -7.71 -0.83
CA MET A 453 19.38 -8.62 -1.51
C MET A 453 19.18 -8.30 -3.00
N LEU A 454 19.51 -7.08 -3.45
CA LEU A 454 19.44 -6.70 -4.86
C LEU A 454 20.28 -7.63 -5.76
N LEU A 455 21.43 -8.09 -5.27
CA LEU A 455 22.33 -9.02 -5.99
C LEU A 455 21.91 -10.51 -5.91
N SER A 456 20.77 -10.82 -5.30
CA SER A 456 20.44 -12.19 -4.84
C SER A 456 19.04 -12.69 -5.18
N LEU A 457 18.15 -11.82 -5.68
CA LEU A 457 16.82 -12.19 -6.14
C LEU A 457 16.83 -12.40 -7.65
N ASP A 458 16.38 -13.58 -8.08
CA ASP A 458 16.29 -13.94 -9.49
C ASP A 458 15.57 -12.85 -10.31
N LYS A 459 16.29 -12.31 -11.30
CA LYS A 459 15.86 -11.31 -12.29
C LYS A 459 15.26 -9.98 -11.78
N LEU A 460 15.25 -9.71 -10.47
CA LEU A 460 14.52 -8.58 -9.89
C LEU A 460 13.08 -8.47 -10.48
N THR A 461 12.44 -9.62 -10.73
CA THR A 461 11.28 -9.77 -11.63
C THR A 461 10.13 -8.80 -11.37
N HIS A 462 9.95 -8.40 -10.12
CA HIS A 462 8.89 -7.49 -9.70
C HIS A 462 9.29 -6.02 -9.70
N VAL A 463 10.58 -5.67 -9.72
CA VAL A 463 11.02 -4.28 -9.70
C VAL A 463 10.50 -3.52 -10.91
N THR A 464 10.67 -4.05 -12.13
CA THR A 464 10.15 -3.39 -13.34
C THR A 464 8.61 -3.29 -13.33
N PRO A 465 7.82 -4.36 -13.11
CA PRO A 465 6.37 -4.24 -12.97
C PRO A 465 5.91 -3.30 -11.84
N ASN A 466 6.63 -3.22 -10.71
CA ASN A 466 6.26 -2.34 -9.60
C ASN A 466 6.58 -0.87 -9.91
N ILE A 467 7.65 -0.60 -10.67
CA ILE A 467 7.92 0.74 -11.23
C ILE A 467 6.83 1.12 -12.24
N GLU A 468 6.38 0.17 -13.06
CA GLU A 468 5.27 0.37 -14.01
C GLU A 468 3.95 0.67 -13.29
N ILE A 469 3.60 -0.06 -12.23
CA ILE A 469 2.44 0.23 -11.36
C ILE A 469 2.53 1.66 -10.78
N LEU A 470 3.71 2.11 -10.36
CA LEU A 470 3.89 3.50 -9.88
C LEU A 470 3.75 4.52 -11.01
N ARG A 471 4.15 4.18 -12.24
CA ARG A 471 3.98 5.03 -13.43
C ARG A 471 2.51 5.16 -13.84
N GLU A 472 1.76 4.05 -13.80
CA GLU A 472 0.30 4.04 -13.96
C GLU A 472 -0.38 4.95 -12.93
N ALA A 473 0.01 4.84 -11.65
CA ALA A 473 -0.41 5.71 -10.55
C ALA A 473 0.16 7.16 -10.62
N SER A 474 0.75 7.57 -11.76
CA SER A 474 1.27 8.92 -12.01
C SER A 474 2.35 9.41 -11.02
N VAL A 475 3.11 8.49 -10.41
CA VAL A 475 4.26 8.84 -9.56
C VAL A 475 5.42 9.35 -10.45
N PRO A 476 6.00 10.54 -10.20
CA PRO A 476 7.08 11.06 -11.03
C PRO A 476 8.32 10.16 -11.00
N ASN A 477 8.89 9.82 -12.16
CA ASN A 477 10.02 8.88 -12.26
C ASN A 477 11.22 9.27 -11.36
N ALA A 478 11.56 10.55 -11.26
CA ALA A 478 12.63 11.03 -10.37
C ALA A 478 12.36 10.72 -8.87
N ARG A 479 11.09 10.63 -8.44
CA ARG A 479 10.70 10.18 -7.10
C ARG A 479 10.86 8.67 -6.96
N VAL A 480 10.49 7.90 -7.99
CA VAL A 480 10.67 6.44 -8.05
C VAL A 480 12.15 6.09 -7.89
N ILE A 481 13.03 6.65 -8.72
CA ILE A 481 14.48 6.48 -8.67
C ILE A 481 15.06 6.88 -7.31
N SER A 482 14.74 8.08 -6.80
CA SER A 482 15.23 8.53 -5.48
C SER A 482 14.74 7.66 -4.33
N SER A 483 13.55 7.03 -4.45
CA SER A 483 13.02 6.10 -3.46
C SER A 483 13.64 4.72 -3.57
N PHE A 484 13.90 4.21 -4.78
CA PHE A 484 14.61 2.95 -5.00
C PHE A 484 16.02 3.02 -4.39
N LEU A 485 16.78 4.08 -4.69
CA LEU A 485 18.12 4.32 -4.13
C LEU A 485 18.14 4.32 -2.59
N LYS A 486 17.12 4.89 -1.94
CA LYS A 486 17.04 5.02 -0.48
C LYS A 486 16.46 3.78 0.21
N GLN A 487 15.49 3.14 -0.42
CA GLN A 487 14.72 2.02 0.10
C GLN A 487 14.35 1.05 -1.04
N PRO A 488 15.26 0.14 -1.46
CA PRO A 488 14.97 -0.78 -2.57
C PRO A 488 13.91 -1.85 -2.25
N ARG A 489 13.77 -2.22 -0.96
CA ARG A 489 12.95 -3.37 -0.52
C ARG A 489 11.47 -3.37 -0.96
N PRO A 490 10.72 -2.26 -0.98
CA PRO A 490 9.32 -2.28 -1.41
C PRO A 490 9.15 -2.62 -2.89
N PHE A 491 10.12 -2.28 -3.74
CA PHE A 491 10.09 -2.60 -5.17
C PHE A 491 10.24 -4.10 -5.45
N MET A 492 10.73 -4.87 -4.47
CA MET A 492 10.98 -6.31 -4.57
C MET A 492 9.77 -7.15 -4.11
N MET A 493 8.62 -6.53 -3.81
CA MET A 493 7.37 -7.20 -3.45
C MET A 493 6.73 -7.91 -4.64
N LEU A 494 5.89 -8.93 -4.37
CA LEU A 494 5.03 -9.51 -5.41
C LEU A 494 4.12 -8.42 -6.01
N SER A 495 4.01 -8.37 -7.33
CA SER A 495 3.39 -7.23 -8.02
C SER A 495 1.88 -7.09 -7.81
N ASN A 496 1.19 -8.17 -7.48
CA ASN A 496 -0.21 -8.15 -7.04
C ASN A 496 -0.36 -7.50 -5.65
N GLU A 497 0.49 -7.85 -4.69
CA GLU A 497 0.50 -7.23 -3.35
C GLU A 497 0.88 -5.75 -3.44
N PHE A 498 1.87 -5.43 -4.28
CA PHE A 498 2.31 -4.06 -4.52
C PHE A 498 1.20 -3.20 -5.15
N ARG A 499 0.50 -3.72 -6.17
CA ARG A 499 -0.66 -3.05 -6.78
C ARG A 499 -1.77 -2.80 -5.75
N GLN A 500 -2.10 -3.78 -4.92
CA GLN A 500 -3.11 -3.63 -3.86
C GLN A 500 -2.75 -2.47 -2.90
N ILE A 501 -1.49 -2.37 -2.48
CA ILE A 501 -1.02 -1.27 -1.61
C ILE A 501 -1.16 0.09 -2.32
N VAL A 502 -0.79 0.18 -3.60
CA VAL A 502 -0.90 1.41 -4.40
C VAL A 502 -2.37 1.86 -4.49
N GLU A 503 -3.27 0.96 -4.87
CA GLU A 503 -4.71 1.26 -4.94
C GLU A 503 -5.30 1.64 -3.57
N ASP A 504 -4.87 0.99 -2.49
CA ASP A 504 -5.38 1.27 -1.15
C ASP A 504 -4.91 2.64 -0.65
N LEU A 505 -3.71 3.09 -1.04
CA LEU A 505 -3.24 4.46 -0.77
C LEU A 505 -4.00 5.50 -1.60
N GLU A 506 -4.38 5.19 -2.84
CA GLU A 506 -5.25 6.04 -3.66
C GLU A 506 -6.66 6.13 -3.07
N LYS A 507 -7.27 5.00 -2.65
CA LYS A 507 -8.56 4.96 -1.92
C LYS A 507 -8.51 5.74 -0.61
N MET A 508 -7.38 5.67 0.11
CA MET A 508 -7.13 6.50 1.29
C MET A 508 -6.98 7.99 0.94
N GLY A 509 -6.77 8.35 -0.34
CA GLY A 509 -6.59 9.73 -0.81
C GLY A 509 -5.20 10.29 -0.53
N PHE A 510 -4.15 9.48 -0.68
CA PHE A 510 -2.78 9.98 -0.83
C PHE A 510 -2.60 10.66 -2.20
N ASP A 511 -1.54 11.44 -2.31
CA ASP A 511 -1.15 12.14 -3.54
C ASP A 511 0.12 11.48 -4.10
N PRO A 512 0.05 10.75 -5.23
CA PRO A 512 1.19 10.03 -5.82
C PRO A 512 2.40 10.92 -6.17
N SER A 513 2.20 12.23 -6.36
CA SER A 513 3.29 13.18 -6.62
C SER A 513 4.17 13.44 -5.38
N LYS A 514 3.64 13.17 -4.17
CA LYS A 514 4.31 13.45 -2.89
C LYS A 514 5.16 12.29 -2.42
N GLY A 515 6.33 12.61 -1.88
CA GLY A 515 7.22 11.63 -1.23
C GLY A 515 6.64 10.95 0.02
N SER A 516 5.46 11.32 0.52
CA SER A 516 4.74 10.52 1.51
C SER A 516 4.06 9.28 0.91
N PHE A 517 3.72 9.26 -0.39
CA PHE A 517 3.13 8.09 -1.06
C PHE A 517 4.09 6.88 -1.02
N LEU A 518 5.30 7.05 -1.54
CA LEU A 518 6.33 6.00 -1.56
C LEU A 518 6.76 5.55 -0.16
N ARG A 519 6.77 6.46 0.82
CA ARG A 519 7.02 6.12 2.23
C ARG A 519 5.85 5.33 2.84
N ALA A 520 4.60 5.63 2.49
CA ALA A 520 3.45 4.86 2.93
C ALA A 520 3.44 3.43 2.38
N ILE A 521 3.91 3.21 1.13
CA ILE A 521 4.15 1.87 0.58
C ILE A 521 5.17 1.10 1.44
N HIS A 522 6.28 1.74 1.84
CA HIS A 522 7.26 1.12 2.73
C HIS A 522 6.63 0.67 4.06
N VAL A 523 5.82 1.53 4.69
CA VAL A 523 5.14 1.21 5.96
C VAL A 523 4.15 0.06 5.79
N LEU A 524 3.29 0.08 4.76
CA LEU A 524 2.30 -0.98 4.52
C LEU A 524 2.95 -2.32 4.14
N ARG A 525 4.15 -2.29 3.55
CA ARG A 525 5.00 -3.48 3.33
C ARG A 525 5.66 -4.00 4.61
N ALA A 526 5.90 -3.13 5.60
CA ALA A 526 6.63 -3.47 6.82
C ALA A 526 5.71 -3.85 8.00
N VAL A 527 4.51 -3.29 8.07
CA VAL A 527 3.57 -3.44 9.17
C VAL A 527 2.43 -4.37 8.74
N SER A 528 2.29 -5.53 9.40
CA SER A 528 1.18 -6.45 9.14
C SER A 528 -0.17 -5.81 9.52
N LYS A 529 -1.25 -6.24 8.88
CA LYS A 529 -2.61 -5.76 9.18
C LYS A 529 -2.98 -5.87 10.67
N SER A 530 -2.61 -6.97 11.33
CA SER A 530 -2.88 -7.16 12.77
C SER A 530 -2.06 -6.22 13.66
N LEU A 531 -0.81 -5.90 13.28
CA LEU A 531 0.01 -4.91 14.00
C LEU A 531 -0.48 -3.48 13.75
N TRP A 532 -0.95 -3.19 12.53
CA TRP A 532 -1.61 -1.93 12.19
C TRP A 532 -2.85 -1.68 13.06
N GLU A 533 -3.75 -2.67 13.14
CA GLU A 533 -4.97 -2.61 13.95
C GLU A 533 -4.66 -2.38 15.44
N LYS A 534 -3.67 -3.08 16.02
CA LYS A 534 -3.20 -2.82 17.39
C LYS A 534 -2.74 -1.37 17.60
N LYS A 535 -1.93 -0.84 16.70
CA LYS A 535 -1.46 0.57 16.78
C LYS A 535 -2.61 1.57 16.64
N VAL A 536 -3.60 1.29 15.79
CA VAL A 536 -4.83 2.09 15.70
C VAL A 536 -5.56 2.12 17.05
N GLU A 537 -5.70 0.99 17.75
CA GLU A 537 -6.31 0.98 19.09
C GLU A 537 -5.47 1.73 20.14
N VAL A 538 -4.13 1.72 20.04
CA VAL A 538 -3.27 2.55 20.91
C VAL A 538 -3.53 4.04 20.67
N TYR A 539 -3.58 4.51 19.41
CA TYR A 539 -3.87 5.92 19.12
C TYR A 539 -5.28 6.34 19.57
N LYS A 540 -6.29 5.46 19.45
CA LYS A 540 -7.64 5.71 19.98
C LYS A 540 -7.68 5.84 21.50
N LYS A 541 -6.87 5.08 22.25
CA LYS A 541 -6.75 5.24 23.72
C LYS A 541 -6.25 6.62 24.11
N TRP A 542 -5.44 7.25 23.26
CA TRP A 542 -5.02 8.65 23.39
C TRP A 542 -6.02 9.66 22.81
N GLY A 543 -7.23 9.23 22.45
CA GLY A 543 -8.32 10.08 21.96
C GLY A 543 -8.29 10.42 20.47
N TRP A 544 -7.39 9.81 19.66
CA TRP A 544 -7.40 10.07 18.22
C TRP A 544 -8.56 9.36 17.53
N THR A 545 -9.28 10.11 16.69
CA THR A 545 -10.25 9.55 15.74
C THR A 545 -9.54 8.80 14.60
N LYS A 546 -10.28 7.95 13.87
CA LYS A 546 -9.77 7.29 12.66
C LYS A 546 -9.27 8.30 11.61
N ASP A 547 -9.96 9.44 11.49
CA ASP A 547 -9.62 10.49 10.54
C ASP A 547 -8.31 11.21 10.94
N GLU A 548 -8.09 11.41 12.25
CA GLU A 548 -6.82 11.98 12.74
C GLU A 548 -5.64 11.03 12.57
N ILE A 549 -5.85 9.72 12.79
CA ILE A 549 -4.85 8.69 12.45
C ILE A 549 -4.52 8.74 10.95
N LEU A 550 -5.53 8.86 10.09
CA LEU A 550 -5.33 8.96 8.64
C LEU A 550 -4.61 10.26 8.24
N VAL A 551 -4.92 11.39 8.89
CA VAL A 551 -4.20 12.66 8.70
C VAL A 551 -2.75 12.53 9.14
N ALA A 552 -2.48 11.92 10.30
CA ALA A 552 -1.14 11.67 10.80
C ALA A 552 -0.34 10.81 9.82
N PHE A 553 -0.92 9.70 9.37
CA PHE A 553 -0.32 8.78 8.40
C PHE A 553 -0.03 9.44 7.04
N LYS A 554 -0.93 10.29 6.53
CA LYS A 554 -0.70 11.05 5.28
C LYS A 554 0.44 12.07 5.37
N LEU A 555 0.59 12.71 6.53
CA LEU A 555 1.64 13.69 6.78
C LEU A 555 3.01 13.02 6.99
N PHE A 556 3.04 11.92 7.74
CA PHE A 556 4.26 11.21 8.12
C PHE A 556 3.95 9.71 8.32
N PRO A 557 4.02 8.89 7.26
CA PRO A 557 3.65 7.47 7.31
C PRO A 557 4.34 6.67 8.42
N GLU A 558 5.58 7.01 8.73
CA GLU A 558 6.43 6.37 9.74
C GLU A 558 5.85 6.46 11.17
N VAL A 559 4.81 7.27 11.40
CA VAL A 559 3.98 7.26 12.61
C VAL A 559 3.40 5.86 12.92
N MET A 560 3.13 5.06 11.89
CA MET A 560 2.64 3.68 12.04
C MET A 560 3.78 2.64 12.15
N GLU A 561 5.05 3.04 12.03
CA GLU A 561 6.20 2.16 12.28
C GLU A 561 6.62 2.14 13.76
N ALA A 562 6.44 3.26 14.47
CA ALA A 562 6.73 3.38 15.91
C ALA A 562 6.11 2.23 16.74
N SER A 563 6.85 1.72 17.73
CA SER A 563 6.33 0.66 18.63
C SER A 563 5.22 1.19 19.55
N GLU A 564 4.38 0.28 20.05
CA GLU A 564 3.29 0.66 20.98
C GLU A 564 3.82 1.40 22.22
N ASP A 565 4.95 0.94 22.78
CA ASP A 565 5.68 1.64 23.85
C ASP A 565 6.11 3.06 23.44
N LYS A 566 6.76 3.19 22.29
CA LYS A 566 7.23 4.49 21.77
C LYS A 566 6.08 5.46 21.56
N ILE A 567 4.94 4.97 21.09
CA ILE A 567 3.72 5.75 20.91
C ILE A 567 3.21 6.24 22.27
N ASN A 568 3.03 5.34 23.24
CA ASN A 568 2.55 5.69 24.58
C ASN A 568 3.47 6.70 25.28
N ARG A 569 4.79 6.49 25.25
CA ARG A 569 5.76 7.36 25.93
C ARG A 569 5.86 8.75 25.28
N VAL A 570 5.70 8.85 23.96
CA VAL A 570 5.65 10.15 23.25
C VAL A 570 4.32 10.86 23.51
N MET A 571 3.19 10.14 23.53
CA MET A 571 1.88 10.72 23.80
C MET A 571 1.72 11.17 25.25
N ASP A 572 2.19 10.39 26.23
CA ASP A 572 2.23 10.81 27.63
C ASP A 572 3.02 12.12 27.78
N PHE A 573 4.22 12.17 27.22
CA PHE A 573 5.04 13.37 27.30
C PHE A 573 4.35 14.58 26.63
N ALA A 574 3.77 14.42 25.45
CA ALA A 574 3.12 15.51 24.73
C ALA A 574 1.83 15.99 25.41
N VAL A 575 0.96 15.08 25.83
CA VAL A 575 -0.37 15.42 26.38
C VAL A 575 -0.28 15.78 27.87
N ASN A 576 0.42 14.98 28.67
CA ASN A 576 0.45 15.14 30.12
C ASN A 576 1.54 16.11 30.59
N GLN A 577 2.72 16.12 29.94
CA GLN A 577 3.85 16.96 30.37
C GLN A 577 3.93 18.29 29.61
N LEU A 578 3.84 18.28 28.26
CA LEU A 578 3.81 19.51 27.45
C LEU A 578 2.44 20.21 27.41
N ARG A 579 1.38 19.55 27.91
CA ARG A 579 -0.01 20.03 27.88
C ARG A 579 -0.52 20.35 26.47
N TRP A 580 -0.05 19.61 25.46
CA TRP A 580 -0.56 19.72 24.10
C TRP A 580 -1.88 18.96 23.96
N GLU A 581 -2.82 19.50 23.17
CA GLU A 581 -4.03 18.78 22.78
C GLU A 581 -3.65 17.53 21.95
N SER A 582 -4.28 16.39 22.23
CA SER A 582 -3.96 15.13 21.53
C SER A 582 -4.14 15.23 20.01
N SER A 583 -5.18 15.94 19.55
CA SER A 583 -5.45 16.23 18.13
C SER A 583 -4.32 17.04 17.46
N LEU A 584 -3.63 17.91 18.21
CA LEU A 584 -2.50 18.67 17.72
C LEU A 584 -1.30 17.75 17.48
N VAL A 585 -1.11 16.72 18.31
CA VAL A 585 -0.05 15.72 18.10
C VAL A 585 -0.31 14.92 16.81
N ALA A 586 -1.56 14.57 16.50
CA ALA A 586 -1.94 13.92 15.25
C ALA A 586 -1.60 14.75 14.00
N ARG A 587 -1.64 16.08 14.11
CA ARG A 587 -1.23 17.01 13.05
C ARG A 587 0.28 17.26 13.01
N ARG A 588 1.02 16.79 14.01
CA ARG A 588 2.48 16.93 14.18
C ARG A 588 3.22 15.57 14.32
N PRO A 589 2.93 14.56 13.48
CA PRO A 589 3.38 13.17 13.66
C PRO A 589 4.89 12.95 13.53
N VAL A 590 5.66 13.92 13.02
CA VAL A 590 7.14 13.87 13.05
C VAL A 590 7.69 13.70 14.48
N LEU A 591 6.94 14.08 15.51
CA LEU A 591 7.33 13.92 16.92
C LEU A 591 7.69 12.46 17.27
N PHE A 592 6.99 11.48 16.70
CA PHE A 592 7.25 10.06 16.96
C PHE A 592 8.60 9.56 16.42
N SER A 593 9.19 10.27 15.44
CA SER A 593 10.52 9.94 14.90
C SER A 593 11.68 10.45 15.76
N LEU A 594 11.42 11.36 16.70
CA LEU A 594 12.47 11.93 17.56
C LEU A 594 12.72 11.02 18.76
N SER A 595 13.98 10.92 19.22
CA SER A 595 14.26 10.33 20.53
C SER A 595 13.59 11.17 21.63
N LEU A 596 12.92 10.49 22.56
CA LEU A 596 12.27 11.17 23.68
C LEU A 596 13.35 11.62 24.68
N GLU A 597 14.27 10.71 24.95
CA GLU A 597 15.31 10.76 25.96
C GLU A 597 16.50 11.61 25.52
N LYS A 598 17.01 11.42 24.28
CA LYS A 598 18.19 12.11 23.75
C LYS A 598 17.88 13.41 23.00
N ARG A 599 16.60 13.83 22.93
CA ARG A 599 16.23 15.06 22.20
C ARG A 599 15.03 15.80 22.78
N ILE A 600 13.87 15.16 22.97
CA ILE A 600 12.68 15.90 23.40
C ILE A 600 12.82 16.39 24.85
N VAL A 601 13.14 15.49 25.79
CA VAL A 601 13.26 15.76 27.23
C VAL A 601 14.38 16.77 27.55
N PRO A 602 15.63 16.64 27.03
CA PRO A 602 16.69 17.62 27.28
C PRO A 602 16.31 19.03 26.81
N ARG A 603 15.72 19.14 25.62
CA ARG A 603 15.33 20.43 25.04
C ARG A 603 14.16 21.08 25.78
N PHE A 604 13.20 20.27 26.26
CA PHE A 604 12.13 20.77 27.10
C PHE A 604 12.65 21.28 28.44
N ALA A 605 13.57 20.57 29.11
CA ALA A 605 14.17 21.02 30.37
C ALA A 605 14.87 22.38 30.23
N ILE A 606 15.66 22.58 29.17
CA ILE A 606 16.28 23.88 28.85
C ILE A 606 15.22 24.97 28.62
N TYR A 607 14.16 24.65 27.88
CA TYR A 607 13.07 25.59 27.63
C TYR A 607 12.30 25.96 28.91
N GLN A 608 12.15 25.03 29.86
CA GLN A 608 11.54 25.30 31.17
C GLN A 608 12.38 26.29 31.99
N VAL A 609 13.70 26.11 32.08
CA VAL A 609 14.59 27.03 32.82
C VAL A 609 14.57 28.44 32.22
N LEU A 610 14.63 28.54 30.88
CA LEU A 610 14.54 29.82 30.18
C LEU A 610 13.17 30.51 30.39
N SER A 611 12.09 29.73 30.48
CA SER A 611 10.76 30.27 30.78
C SER A 611 10.62 30.67 32.26
N SER A 612 11.24 29.95 33.21
CA SER A 612 11.17 30.29 34.63
C SER A 612 12.02 31.51 35.00
N LYS A 613 13.13 31.76 34.28
CA LYS A 613 13.91 33.00 34.38
C LYS A 613 13.28 34.20 33.64
N GLY A 614 12.13 34.03 32.99
CA GLY A 614 11.45 35.09 32.24
C GLY A 614 12.11 35.49 30.91
N ILE A 615 13.24 34.86 30.54
CA ILE A 615 13.99 35.09 29.30
C ILE A 615 13.10 34.81 28.08
N ILE A 616 12.28 33.75 28.13
CA ILE A 616 11.30 33.42 27.09
C ILE A 616 9.88 33.66 27.60
N LYS A 617 9.16 34.56 26.92
CA LYS A 617 7.78 34.96 27.29
C LYS A 617 6.72 33.87 27.10
N THR A 618 6.99 32.82 26.33
CA THR A 618 6.00 31.79 25.99
C THR A 618 6.26 30.50 26.78
N LYS A 619 5.26 30.05 27.54
CA LYS A 619 5.34 28.86 28.41
C LYS A 619 5.37 27.53 27.65
N TYR A 620 5.09 27.54 26.34
CA TYR A 620 4.95 26.33 25.53
C TYR A 620 6.11 26.19 24.54
N ILE A 621 6.86 25.10 24.65
CA ILE A 621 7.87 24.76 23.64
C ILE A 621 7.19 24.51 22.29
N SER A 622 7.75 25.08 21.21
CA SER A 622 7.25 24.82 19.86
C SER A 622 7.80 23.51 19.30
N LEU A 623 7.04 22.82 18.43
CA LEU A 623 7.57 21.66 17.71
C LEU A 623 8.83 22.00 16.92
N ASN A 624 8.91 23.19 16.32
CA ASN A 624 10.09 23.61 15.56
C ASN A 624 11.35 23.62 16.44
N THR A 625 11.22 23.99 17.72
CA THR A 625 12.30 23.92 18.72
C THR A 625 12.77 22.47 18.97
N LEU A 626 11.83 21.51 19.02
CA LEU A 626 12.13 20.09 19.20
C LEU A 626 12.78 19.44 17.95
N VAL A 627 12.33 19.87 16.76
CA VAL A 627 12.78 19.30 15.47
C VAL A 627 14.11 19.88 14.98
N THR A 628 14.46 21.13 15.33
CA THR A 628 15.65 21.82 14.77
C THR A 628 16.97 21.09 15.03
N SER A 629 18.04 21.41 14.29
CA SER A 629 19.36 20.77 14.48
C SER A 629 19.89 20.99 15.90
N GLU A 630 20.79 20.14 16.39
CA GLU A 630 21.39 20.32 17.71
C GLU A 630 22.22 21.61 17.79
N LYS A 631 23.09 21.83 16.80
CA LYS A 631 23.85 23.08 16.62
C LYS A 631 22.93 24.31 16.76
N HIS A 632 21.87 24.38 15.95
CA HIS A 632 20.97 25.54 15.97
C HIS A 632 20.11 25.63 17.24
N PHE A 633 19.82 24.50 17.91
CA PHE A 633 19.18 24.54 19.22
C PHE A 633 20.10 25.18 20.27
N LEU A 634 21.36 24.75 20.34
CA LEU A 634 22.35 25.29 21.27
C LEU A 634 22.66 26.76 20.99
N GLU A 635 22.90 27.13 19.73
CA GLU A 635 23.13 28.51 19.28
C GLU A 635 21.99 29.46 19.63
N LYS A 636 20.74 28.97 19.74
CA LYS A 636 19.55 29.79 19.97
C LYS A 636 19.04 29.78 21.41
N PHE A 637 19.25 28.69 22.14
CA PHE A 637 18.64 28.48 23.46
C PHE A 637 19.66 28.20 24.58
N VAL A 638 20.96 28.08 24.29
CA VAL A 638 21.99 27.83 25.33
C VAL A 638 23.13 28.83 25.24
N VAL A 639 23.73 29.01 24.06
CA VAL A 639 24.89 29.90 23.86
C VAL A 639 24.59 31.38 24.15
N PRO A 640 23.44 31.96 23.78
CA PRO A 640 23.16 33.38 24.04
C PRO A 640 22.95 33.70 25.52
N TYR A 641 22.64 32.70 26.35
CA TYR A 641 22.22 32.86 27.74
C TYR A 641 23.25 32.29 28.72
N LYS A 642 24.53 32.26 28.34
CA LYS A 642 25.61 31.71 29.17
C LYS A 642 25.81 32.51 30.46
N GLU A 643 25.57 33.81 30.44
CA GLU A 643 25.75 34.70 31.60
C GLU A 643 24.50 34.71 32.49
N GLU A 644 23.29 34.81 31.91
CA GLU A 644 22.04 34.80 32.68
C GLU A 644 21.63 33.40 33.16
N ALA A 645 22.13 32.34 32.51
CA ALA A 645 21.80 30.96 32.81
C ALA A 645 22.98 29.97 32.53
N PRO A 646 24.12 30.12 33.22
CA PRO A 646 25.30 29.27 33.04
C PRO A 646 25.02 27.77 33.27
N GLU A 647 23.99 27.43 34.05
CA GLU A 647 23.59 26.06 34.33
C GLU A 647 23.04 25.31 33.10
N LEU A 648 22.58 26.01 32.05
CA LEU A 648 21.91 25.40 30.90
C LEU A 648 22.79 24.38 30.17
N LEU A 649 24.07 24.69 29.94
CA LEU A 649 24.95 23.77 29.22
C LEU A 649 25.24 22.50 30.05
N LYS A 650 25.35 22.64 31.37
CA LYS A 650 25.51 21.50 32.30
C LYS A 650 24.25 20.65 32.31
N LEU A 651 23.08 21.26 32.50
CA LEU A 651 21.78 20.60 32.50
C LEU A 651 21.52 19.85 31.19
N TYR A 652 21.86 20.44 30.03
CA TYR A 652 21.68 19.78 28.73
C TYR A 652 22.53 18.50 28.63
N LYS A 653 23.80 18.56 29.05
CA LYS A 653 24.70 17.39 29.10
C LYS A 653 24.20 16.32 30.06
N GLU A 654 23.87 16.68 31.31
CA GLU A 654 23.33 15.74 32.30
C GLU A 654 22.07 15.01 31.80
N LYS A 655 21.20 15.71 31.06
CA LYS A 655 19.98 15.11 30.49
C LYS A 655 20.26 14.19 29.29
N LEU A 656 21.36 14.41 28.55
CA LEU A 656 21.81 13.50 27.50
C LEU A 656 22.51 12.26 28.08
N GLU A 657 23.34 12.43 29.11
CA GLU A 657 24.09 11.35 29.76
C GLU A 657 23.16 10.34 30.44
N ARG A 658 22.11 10.79 31.14
CA ARG A 658 21.07 9.92 31.71
C ARG A 658 20.22 9.17 30.68
N ALA A 659 20.45 9.39 29.38
CA ALA A 659 19.76 8.74 28.28
C ALA A 659 20.69 7.80 27.47
N MET A 660 21.97 7.68 27.84
CA MET A 660 22.91 6.71 27.27
C MET A 660 22.88 5.39 28.04
#